data_AF-A0A016UKZ9-F1
#
_entry.id   AF-A0A016UKZ9-F1
#
_cell.length_a   1.000
_cell.length_b   1.000
_cell.length_c   1.000
_cell.angle_alpha   90.00
_cell.angle_beta   90.00
_cell.angle_gamma   90.00
#
_symmetry.space_group_name_H-M   'P 1'
#
loop_
_entity.id
_entity.type
_entity.pdbx_description
1 polymer ?
#
loop_
_entity_poly.entity_id
_entity_poly.type
_entity_poly.pdbx_seq_one_letter_code
_entity_poly.pdbx_strand_id
1 'polypeptide(L)'
;MECMVSTGPFDIALKVMNVDGTERQAGECGSYPIWAVINRCIVLCANRKYLEAENLYKEIRASTSTNELYKRSVLALGVFIYSKLNRAPDAFRLIEELRRTQDDEDERAVEESGRSSGAEDPLTVLARIEAEKRHFPFLIPAFVNGMLSVLRGAGRGCLTSNRHLGTKFASSADVVVCGGGIAGTSVAYHLAKRGKRVCLFEKDAIGCGGATGVSGGLVTAPIFFQHPTKRHLARRSLDLYTELAQLGRFKFTKCGRVYMASSTPNEIMLRRMYSRGVIDNDDVELIDCPSEMLARWPFLQTEDILLALYSPEDVALDPVALCQELAKQAQLAGAHIYENCAVEEVLLGDERQIYAVNTGGGLVETPRFVDASGIFAQSTIPLYFQWTGTVMAKSLPFRHIQTAAYPCTYTYIHSTKLPTGSVSDTTPIFNDLDGNVMMRATAFKTLCAGFPEDGIRPLARQNATQGVWTHPEPDWDLFGSSLEKLLHRCPMLGEIDHGDLICGMEAYTPDKAPTVGESSQARGYYVLNGLNGQGLSLAGGLGELLANWICDGIPEIDVAHLDVGRFLELHANSQYLMERVPEIAAMTYSNMYNSHQFHSARNLRMSPIYHQLRDAGAMFGEIMGYERPLWFEQNPKPERNALFRGQDALIGRPIWFDSVAAEYEACRERVGLVDMSSFTKFDIMGPDVVRFLQYLCSANIDRPIGTTVYTGMQHERGGYVTDCTLSRLSETSYFMVAPTIQQERCMTWMKYWANKMNATVHIQDVTGMYTALDVVGPSSRYLMADVTEMSMSTTDFPTFRCQEINIGMATGIRAISVTHCGELGWVIYIPNEVAQNVYERIVEAGREYSLLHAGYYTLRQLRIEKFYVYWGQDIDATVTPVECGRSFRVDFKKDFIGKPALVQQLERGVSKRFVQLLVDNHDKDLDPWPQGGETLFRDGKPVGCTTTAAYGFTLGCQESVHSICGEQRVRNFG
;
A
#
# COMPACT_ATOMS: atom_id res chain seq x y z
N MET A 1 47.34 -0.83 7.47
CA MET A 1 46.60 -0.66 8.74
C MET A 1 45.60 -1.79 8.82
N GLU A 2 45.82 -2.74 9.72
CA GLU A 2 44.74 -3.67 10.07
C GLU A 2 43.97 -3.06 11.24
N CYS A 3 42.67 -2.82 11.00
CA CYS A 3 41.75 -2.48 12.08
C CYS A 3 41.23 -3.81 12.63
N MET A 4 41.87 -4.33 13.68
CA MET A 4 41.33 -5.50 14.37
C MET A 4 40.21 -5.06 15.31
N VAL A 5 38.97 -5.39 14.93
CA VAL A 5 37.83 -5.36 15.84
C VAL A 5 37.93 -6.61 16.72
N SER A 6 38.46 -6.47 17.93
CA SER A 6 38.39 -7.56 18.91
C SER A 6 36.95 -7.69 19.43
N THR A 7 36.52 -8.91 19.72
CA THR A 7 35.14 -9.35 19.97
C THR A 7 34.56 -8.90 21.31
N GLY A 8 34.53 -7.58 21.55
CA GLY A 8 33.83 -6.96 22.65
C GLY A 8 33.26 -5.60 22.21
N PRO A 9 32.11 -5.18 22.75
CA PRO A 9 31.59 -3.86 22.45
C PRO A 9 32.52 -2.87 23.16
N PHE A 10 33.18 -2.01 22.40
CA PHE A 10 33.89 -0.81 22.87
C PHE A 10 35.36 -0.91 23.31
N ASP A 11 36.26 -1.44 22.46
CA ASP A 11 37.66 -0.96 22.42
C ASP A 11 38.27 -1.09 21.02
N ILE A 12 38.57 0.04 20.37
CA ILE A 12 39.34 0.06 19.11
C ILE A 12 40.79 0.40 19.46
N ALA A 13 41.64 -0.62 19.50
CA ALA A 13 43.09 -0.44 19.59
C ALA A 13 43.68 -0.40 18.16
N LEU A 14 44.14 0.78 17.73
CA LEU A 14 44.83 0.95 16.44
C LEU A 14 46.33 0.62 16.63
N LYS A 15 46.76 -0.53 16.11
CA LYS A 15 48.19 -0.87 15.98
C LYS A 15 48.68 -0.53 14.57
N VAL A 16 49.82 0.14 14.46
CA VAL A 16 50.45 0.46 13.18
C VAL A 16 51.58 -0.55 12.93
N MET A 17 51.38 -1.39 11.93
CA MET A 17 52.30 -2.46 11.54
C MET A 17 53.07 -2.09 10.27
N ASN A 18 54.34 -2.46 10.19
CA ASN A 18 55.12 -2.46 8.96
C ASN A 18 54.61 -3.57 8.01
N VAL A 19 54.98 -3.48 6.72
CA VAL A 19 54.61 -4.48 5.70
C VAL A 19 55.15 -5.88 6.01
N ASP A 20 56.20 -5.97 6.84
CA ASP A 20 56.80 -7.23 7.32
C ASP A 20 56.16 -7.78 8.62
N GLY A 21 55.12 -7.12 9.14
CA GLY A 21 54.38 -7.59 10.33
C GLY A 21 54.97 -7.15 11.67
N THR A 22 55.90 -6.19 11.71
CA THR A 22 56.44 -5.63 12.96
C THR A 22 55.69 -4.36 13.43
N GLU A 23 55.45 -4.22 14.74
CA GLU A 23 54.67 -3.10 15.34
C GLU A 23 55.54 -1.85 15.61
N ARG A 24 55.09 -0.66 15.21
CA ARG A 24 55.78 0.63 15.47
C ARG A 24 55.30 1.32 16.75
N GLN A 25 56.22 1.94 17.51
CA GLN A 25 55.87 2.80 18.64
C GLN A 25 55.39 4.19 18.18
N ALA A 26 54.40 4.74 18.90
CA ALA A 26 53.67 5.97 18.54
C ALA A 26 54.53 7.23 18.33
N GLY A 27 55.77 7.26 18.85
CA GLY A 27 56.68 8.41 18.73
C GLY A 27 57.39 8.55 17.38
N GLU A 28 57.37 7.52 16.51
CA GLU A 28 58.12 7.52 15.24
C GLU A 28 57.27 7.91 14.01
N CYS A 29 55.98 8.20 14.21
CA CYS A 29 55.05 8.52 13.11
C CYS A 29 54.79 10.03 13.02
N GLY A 30 55.52 10.74 12.17
CA GLY A 30 55.16 12.12 11.78
C GLY A 30 53.75 12.21 11.18
N SER A 31 53.06 13.33 11.44
CA SER A 31 51.75 13.87 10.97
C SER A 31 50.52 12.95 10.76
N TYR A 32 50.67 11.64 10.64
CA TYR A 32 49.62 10.63 10.47
C TYR A 32 48.87 10.16 11.74
N PRO A 33 49.36 10.34 12.99
CA PRO A 33 48.56 9.99 14.18
C PRO A 33 47.31 10.85 14.35
N ILE A 34 47.33 12.04 13.77
CA ILE A 34 46.46 13.17 14.10
C ILE A 34 45.00 12.98 13.63
N TRP A 35 44.79 12.46 12.42
CA TRP A 35 43.44 12.19 11.88
C TRP A 35 42.71 11.09 12.63
N ALA A 36 43.45 10.09 13.14
CA ALA A 36 42.88 9.05 13.99
C ALA A 36 42.36 9.63 15.33
N VAL A 37 43.07 10.62 15.90
CA VAL A 37 42.63 11.31 17.13
C VAL A 37 41.43 12.23 16.86
N ILE A 38 41.40 12.94 15.71
CA ILE A 38 40.22 13.72 15.29
C ILE A 38 38.99 12.80 15.14
N ASN A 39 39.13 11.66 14.48
CA ASN A 39 38.03 10.71 14.30
C ASN A 39 37.52 10.19 15.65
N ARG A 40 38.42 9.94 16.62
CA ARG A 40 38.03 9.57 17.99
C ARG A 40 37.25 10.69 18.68
N CYS A 41 37.65 11.96 18.54
CA CYS A 41 36.87 13.10 19.03
C CYS A 41 35.48 13.19 18.38
N ILE A 42 35.36 12.95 17.07
CA ILE A 42 34.08 12.95 16.35
C ILE A 42 33.16 11.84 16.87
N VAL A 43 33.70 10.64 17.10
CA VAL A 43 32.93 9.51 17.68
C VAL A 43 32.48 9.81 19.11
N LEU A 44 33.31 10.45 19.94
CA LEU A 44 32.93 10.89 21.28
C LEU A 44 31.80 11.94 21.22
N CYS A 45 31.87 12.87 20.26
CA CYS A 45 30.83 13.87 20.02
C CYS A 45 29.51 13.25 19.55
N ALA A 46 29.55 12.27 18.64
CA ALA A 46 28.37 11.55 18.17
C ALA A 46 27.65 10.83 19.31
N ASN A 47 28.41 10.32 20.28
CA ASN A 47 27.90 9.67 21.49
C ASN A 47 27.58 10.64 22.64
N ARG A 48 27.55 11.96 22.39
CA ARG A 48 27.26 13.02 23.37
C ARG A 48 28.21 13.08 24.58
N LYS A 49 29.42 12.50 24.49
CA LYS A 49 30.46 12.54 25.53
C LYS A 49 31.35 13.78 25.39
N TYR A 50 30.75 14.96 25.46
CA TYR A 50 31.42 16.22 25.09
C TYR A 50 32.56 16.64 26.03
N LEU A 51 32.51 16.26 27.31
CA LEU A 51 33.58 16.57 28.27
C LEU A 51 34.85 15.73 28.01
N GLU A 52 34.68 14.47 27.62
CA GLU A 52 35.79 13.61 27.18
C GLU A 52 36.37 14.09 25.84
N ALA A 53 35.50 14.51 24.91
CA ALA A 53 35.91 15.11 23.66
C ALA A 53 36.66 16.44 23.87
N GLU A 54 36.30 17.25 24.87
CA GLU A 54 36.99 18.50 25.22
C GLU A 54 38.43 18.26 25.69
N ASN A 55 38.66 17.23 26.52
CA ASN A 55 39.99 16.88 26.99
C ASN A 55 40.88 16.41 25.82
N LEU A 56 40.35 15.53 24.98
CA LEU A 56 41.06 15.05 23.80
C LEU A 56 41.31 16.18 22.78
N TYR A 57 40.36 17.10 22.62
CA TYR A 57 40.53 18.30 21.80
C TYR A 57 41.66 19.21 22.30
N LYS A 58 41.81 19.40 23.61
CA LYS A 58 42.92 20.19 24.18
C LYS A 58 44.28 19.57 23.88
N GLU A 59 44.37 18.25 23.91
CA GLU A 59 45.60 17.51 23.53
C GLU A 59 45.91 17.67 22.04
N ILE A 60 44.91 17.54 21.17
CA ILE A 60 45.04 17.77 19.72
C ILE A 60 45.51 19.20 19.45
N ARG A 61 44.88 20.20 20.09
CA ARG A 61 45.21 21.62 19.90
C ARG A 61 46.63 21.97 20.35
N ALA A 62 47.17 21.26 21.34
CA ALA A 62 48.54 21.44 21.79
C ALA A 62 49.58 20.83 20.82
N SER A 63 49.17 19.97 19.89
CA SER A 63 50.07 19.40 18.88
C SER A 63 50.33 20.42 17.75
N THR A 64 51.59 20.83 17.59
CA THR A 64 52.00 21.77 16.55
C THR A 64 52.13 21.06 15.20
N SER A 65 51.27 21.44 14.25
CA SER A 65 51.38 21.07 12.83
C SER A 65 51.45 22.34 12.00
N THR A 66 52.35 22.38 11.02
CA THR A 66 52.49 23.47 10.03
C THR A 66 51.43 23.43 8.91
N ASN A 67 50.50 22.45 8.95
CA ASN A 67 49.43 22.32 7.97
C ASN A 67 48.19 23.14 8.38
N GLU A 68 47.83 24.14 7.59
CA GLU A 68 46.72 25.06 7.86
C GLU A 68 45.33 24.40 7.74
N LEU A 69 45.16 23.44 6.83
CA LEU A 69 43.92 22.66 6.70
C LEU A 69 43.63 21.86 7.98
N TYR A 70 44.68 21.34 8.61
CA TYR A 70 44.59 20.69 9.90
C TYR A 70 44.20 21.67 11.01
N LYS A 71 44.86 22.84 11.06
CA LYS A 71 44.56 23.87 12.05
C LYS A 71 43.10 24.31 11.99
N ARG A 72 42.53 24.47 10.78
CA ARG A 72 41.10 24.75 10.56
C ARG A 72 40.19 23.64 11.10
N SER A 73 40.52 22.39 10.79
CA SER A 73 39.73 21.23 11.24
C SER A 73 39.70 21.12 12.76
N VAL A 74 40.82 21.39 13.42
CA VAL A 74 40.91 21.43 14.89
C VAL A 74 40.11 22.60 15.45
N LEU A 75 40.29 23.82 14.94
CA LEU A 75 39.55 25.00 15.42
C LEU A 75 38.03 24.82 15.28
N ALA A 76 37.55 24.30 14.13
CA ALA A 76 36.13 24.01 13.91
C ALA A 76 35.58 22.96 14.88
N LEU A 77 36.35 21.88 15.15
CA LEU A 77 35.99 20.87 16.14
C LEU A 77 35.87 21.47 17.55
N GLY A 78 36.78 22.39 17.91
CA GLY A 78 36.73 23.12 19.18
C GLY A 78 35.48 24.00 19.33
N VAL A 79 35.12 24.74 18.28
CA VAL A 79 33.88 25.55 18.25
C VAL A 79 32.66 24.68 18.51
N PHE A 80 32.59 23.51 17.85
CA PHE A 80 31.49 22.57 18.05
C PHE A 80 31.43 22.04 19.49
N ILE A 81 32.55 21.57 20.04
CA ILE A 81 32.61 21.00 21.40
C ILE A 81 32.22 22.04 22.45
N TYR A 82 32.80 23.24 22.39
CA TYR A 82 32.50 24.29 23.37
C TYR A 82 31.09 24.86 23.24
N SER A 83 30.51 24.87 22.03
CA SER A 83 29.09 25.18 21.82
C SER A 83 28.18 24.17 22.53
N LYS A 84 28.48 22.87 22.47
CA LYS A 84 27.69 21.83 23.16
C LYS A 84 27.88 21.82 24.68
N LEU A 85 29.01 22.32 25.17
CA LEU A 85 29.29 22.48 26.61
C LEU A 85 28.78 23.82 27.19
N ASN A 86 28.04 24.63 26.41
CA ASN A 86 27.57 25.96 26.78
C ASN A 86 28.69 26.95 27.20
N ARG A 87 29.91 26.80 26.65
CA ARG A 87 31.03 27.73 26.86
C ARG A 87 31.15 28.72 25.71
N ALA A 88 30.14 29.56 25.56
CA ALA A 88 30.04 30.52 24.46
C ALA A 88 31.28 31.44 24.29
N PRO A 89 31.90 32.00 25.36
CA PRO A 89 33.06 32.87 25.21
C PRO A 89 34.27 32.18 24.55
N ASP A 90 34.48 30.89 24.86
CA ASP A 90 35.59 30.11 24.31
C ASP A 90 35.32 29.72 22.85
N ALA A 91 34.07 29.41 22.52
CA ALA A 91 33.64 29.16 21.14
C ALA A 91 33.79 30.41 20.27
N PHE A 92 33.42 31.60 20.76
CA PHE A 92 33.58 32.86 20.03
C PHE A 92 35.04 33.21 19.76
N ARG A 93 35.93 33.01 20.75
CA ARG A 93 37.38 33.20 20.55
C ARG A 93 37.95 32.30 19.45
N LEU A 94 37.51 31.04 19.42
CA LEU A 94 37.92 30.09 18.38
C LEU A 94 37.38 30.44 16.99
N ILE A 95 36.16 31.00 16.91
CA ILE A 95 35.58 31.48 15.65
C ILE A 95 36.41 32.64 15.10
N GLU A 96 36.84 33.59 15.95
CA GLU A 96 37.71 34.69 15.53
C GLU A 96 39.09 34.19 15.04
N GLU A 97 39.66 33.19 15.73
CA GLU A 97 40.94 32.59 15.34
C GLU A 97 40.83 31.79 14.02
N LEU A 98 39.71 31.10 13.81
CA LEU A 98 39.39 30.42 12.56
C LEU A 98 39.22 31.40 11.41
N ARG A 99 38.54 32.53 11.64
CA ARG A 99 38.41 33.62 10.63
C ARG A 99 39.75 34.22 10.26
N ARG A 100 40.61 34.55 11.23
CA ARG A 100 41.96 35.05 10.94
C ARG A 100 42.80 34.06 10.12
N THR A 101 42.72 32.77 10.46
CA THR A 101 43.39 31.71 9.70
C THR A 101 42.82 31.58 8.27
N GLN A 102 41.59 32.03 8.05
CA GLN A 102 40.96 32.08 6.73
C GLN A 102 41.37 33.31 5.93
N ASP A 103 41.34 34.49 6.55
CA ASP A 103 41.79 35.74 5.95
C ASP A 103 43.28 35.69 5.55
N ASP A 104 44.16 35.12 6.39
CA ASP A 104 45.59 34.95 6.10
C ASP A 104 45.86 34.01 4.91
N GLU A 105 44.97 33.04 4.64
CA GLU A 105 45.05 32.15 3.47
C GLU A 105 44.51 32.83 2.21
N ASP A 106 43.41 33.58 2.32
CA ASP A 106 42.81 34.30 1.20
C ASP A 106 43.76 35.42 0.71
N GLU A 107 44.48 36.10 1.60
CA GLU A 107 45.53 37.05 1.23
C GLU A 107 46.70 36.37 0.50
N ARG A 108 47.14 35.17 0.93
CA ARG A 108 48.19 34.40 0.24
C ARG A 108 47.75 33.82 -1.11
N ALA A 109 46.50 33.38 -1.21
CA ALA A 109 45.94 32.87 -2.46
C ALA A 109 45.81 33.96 -3.53
N VAL A 110 45.56 35.22 -3.11
CA VAL A 110 45.52 36.41 -3.97
C VAL A 110 46.93 36.82 -4.45
N GLU A 111 47.98 36.60 -3.66
CA GLU A 111 49.37 36.84 -4.08
C GLU A 111 49.89 35.78 -5.07
N GLU A 112 49.49 34.51 -4.96
CA GLU A 112 50.06 33.42 -5.76
C GLU A 112 49.26 32.99 -7.00
N SER A 113 47.97 33.32 -7.14
CA SER A 113 47.23 32.96 -8.36
C SER A 113 46.01 33.84 -8.63
N GLY A 114 46.05 34.62 -9.72
CA GLY A 114 44.92 35.44 -10.19
C GLY A 114 43.74 34.63 -10.78
N ARG A 115 43.18 33.67 -10.05
CA ARG A 115 41.91 32.97 -10.34
C ARG A 115 41.22 32.54 -9.04
N SER A 116 39.96 32.93 -8.87
CA SER A 116 39.12 32.50 -7.75
C SER A 116 38.75 31.00 -7.86
N SER A 117 39.07 30.23 -6.83
CA SER A 117 38.58 28.85 -6.67
C SER A 117 37.24 28.86 -5.95
N GLY A 118 36.21 28.26 -6.58
CA GLY A 118 34.89 28.08 -6.00
C GLY A 118 34.86 26.97 -4.95
N ALA A 119 35.22 27.30 -3.72
CA ALA A 119 34.90 26.50 -2.53
C ALA A 119 33.83 27.23 -1.70
N GLU A 120 32.80 26.50 -1.25
CA GLU A 120 31.73 27.05 -0.41
C GLU A 120 32.26 27.54 0.94
N ASP A 121 31.80 28.73 1.34
CA ASP A 121 32.13 29.43 2.58
C ASP A 121 31.69 28.63 3.84
N PRO A 122 32.61 28.25 4.74
CA PRO A 122 32.30 27.55 5.98
C PRO A 122 31.35 28.30 6.94
N LEU A 123 31.25 29.63 6.86
CA LEU A 123 30.26 30.41 7.63
C LEU A 123 28.84 30.15 7.13
N THR A 124 28.67 29.82 5.84
CA THR A 124 27.40 29.42 5.23
C THR A 124 26.94 28.04 5.72
N VAL A 125 27.88 27.15 6.06
CA VAL A 125 27.58 25.85 6.70
C VAL A 125 27.18 26.02 8.17
N LEU A 126 27.81 26.93 8.90
CA LEU A 126 27.45 27.25 10.29
C LEU A 126 26.09 27.96 10.42
N ALA A 127 25.76 28.85 9.48
CA ALA A 127 24.45 29.52 9.42
C ALA A 127 23.29 28.52 9.20
N ARG A 128 23.54 27.41 8.48
CA ARG A 128 22.57 26.31 8.34
C ARG A 128 22.34 25.55 9.65
N ILE A 129 23.37 25.40 10.49
CA ILE A 129 23.27 24.71 11.78
C ILE A 129 22.56 25.59 12.83
N GLU A 130 22.71 26.91 12.74
CA GLU A 130 22.04 27.87 13.62
C GLU A 130 20.54 28.03 13.30
N ALA A 131 20.14 27.83 12.04
CA ALA A 131 18.74 27.82 11.59
C ALA A 131 17.91 26.64 12.13
N GLU A 132 18.54 25.59 12.70
CA GLU A 132 17.84 24.39 13.19
C GLU A 132 17.47 24.42 14.70
N LYS A 133 17.62 25.55 15.42
CA LYS A 133 17.33 25.61 16.88
C LYS A 133 16.34 26.71 17.32
N ARG A 134 15.05 26.40 17.17
CA ARG A 134 13.86 26.65 18.04
C ARG A 134 13.42 28.07 18.50
N HIS A 135 12.09 28.23 18.47
CA HIS A 135 11.25 29.26 19.11
C HIS A 135 11.52 29.53 20.60
N PHE A 136 11.51 30.80 21.02
CA PHE A 136 10.75 31.38 22.15
C PHE A 136 10.53 32.91 21.87
N PRO A 137 9.45 33.55 22.37
CA PRO A 137 8.80 34.74 21.78
C PRO A 137 9.14 36.08 22.45
N PHE A 138 8.71 37.18 21.80
CA PHE A 138 8.71 38.60 22.22
C PHE A 138 10.03 39.40 22.16
N LEU A 139 10.20 40.17 21.08
CA LEU A 139 10.34 41.65 21.07
C LEU A 139 10.51 42.17 19.62
N ILE A 140 9.55 42.98 19.18
CA ILE A 140 9.55 43.86 17.99
C ILE A 140 9.45 45.30 18.56
N PRO A 141 9.81 46.44 17.91
CA PRO A 141 10.51 46.71 16.62
C PRO A 141 11.62 47.78 16.70
N ALA A 142 12.51 47.83 15.70
CA ALA A 142 12.97 49.09 15.07
C ALA A 142 13.77 48.79 13.79
N PHE A 143 13.10 48.72 12.62
CA PHE A 143 13.52 49.38 11.37
C PHE A 143 12.46 49.13 10.29
N VAL A 144 11.31 49.76 10.51
CA VAL A 144 10.41 50.16 9.43
C VAL A 144 10.95 51.48 8.92
N ASN A 145 11.55 51.48 7.73
CA ASN A 145 11.59 52.62 6.81
C ASN A 145 12.06 52.12 5.45
N GLY A 146 11.10 51.78 4.59
CA GLY A 146 11.41 51.43 3.20
C GLY A 146 10.29 50.78 2.41
N MET A 147 9.28 50.20 3.08
CA MET A 147 8.18 49.53 2.39
C MET A 147 6.85 49.86 3.06
N LEU A 148 6.24 50.98 2.65
CA LEU A 148 4.78 51.19 2.56
C LEU A 148 4.47 52.64 2.10
N SER A 149 4.81 52.94 0.86
CA SER A 149 4.01 53.78 -0.04
C SER A 149 4.32 53.19 -1.42
N VAL A 150 3.43 52.55 -2.16
CA VAL A 150 2.09 52.95 -2.54
C VAL A 150 1.38 51.66 -2.96
N LEU A 151 0.50 51.14 -2.13
CA LEU A 151 -0.58 50.27 -2.58
C LEU A 151 -1.88 51.04 -2.36
N ARG A 152 -2.54 51.37 -3.50
CA ARG A 152 -3.99 51.35 -3.77
C ARG A 152 -4.46 52.59 -4.53
N GLY A 153 -5.05 52.36 -5.70
CA GLY A 153 -5.82 53.37 -6.40
C GLY A 153 -6.25 52.99 -7.81
N ALA A 154 -7.21 52.05 -7.91
CA ALA A 154 -8.30 51.97 -8.90
C ALA A 154 -8.01 52.10 -10.42
N GLY A 155 -8.57 51.16 -11.20
CA GLY A 155 -9.04 51.49 -12.55
C GLY A 155 -9.02 50.34 -13.55
N ARG A 156 -10.21 49.86 -13.89
CA ARG A 156 -10.53 48.97 -15.03
C ARG A 156 -9.85 49.44 -16.34
N GLY A 157 -9.41 48.49 -17.16
CA GLY A 157 -9.01 48.76 -18.54
C GLY A 157 -8.54 47.51 -19.28
N CYS A 158 -9.46 46.86 -19.99
CA CYS A 158 -9.18 45.90 -21.04
C CYS A 158 -8.33 46.57 -22.14
N LEU A 159 -7.27 45.91 -22.62
CA LEU A 159 -6.97 45.62 -24.04
C LEU A 159 -5.47 45.38 -24.30
N THR A 160 -5.18 44.13 -24.71
CA THR A 160 -4.30 43.72 -25.81
C THR A 160 -2.84 44.21 -25.87
N SER A 161 -1.90 43.29 -25.65
CA SER A 161 -1.17 42.60 -26.74
C SER A 161 0.08 41.91 -26.18
N ASN A 162 -0.09 40.71 -25.60
CA ASN A 162 1.05 39.81 -25.49
C ASN A 162 1.25 39.15 -26.86
N ARG A 163 2.41 39.44 -27.46
CA ARG A 163 2.92 38.77 -28.65
C ARG A 163 2.74 37.27 -28.49
N HIS A 164 1.96 36.67 -29.39
CA HIS A 164 1.90 35.22 -29.57
C HIS A 164 3.29 34.69 -29.95
N LEU A 165 4.05 34.27 -28.95
CA LEU A 165 4.95 33.12 -29.11
C LEU A 165 4.00 31.93 -29.32
N GLY A 166 3.91 31.43 -30.55
CA GLY A 166 3.00 30.35 -30.91
C GLY A 166 3.18 29.17 -29.96
N THR A 167 2.11 28.73 -29.31
CA THR A 167 2.12 27.51 -28.52
C THR A 167 2.46 26.34 -29.43
N LYS A 168 3.49 25.55 -29.10
CA LYS A 168 3.87 24.34 -29.86
C LYS A 168 2.82 23.22 -29.79
N PHE A 169 1.83 23.35 -28.91
CA PHE A 169 0.86 22.31 -28.56
C PHE A 169 -0.59 22.78 -28.70
N ALA A 170 -1.51 21.82 -28.64
CA ALA A 170 -2.93 22.10 -28.46
C ALA A 170 -3.15 22.94 -27.18
N SER A 171 -3.93 24.02 -27.28
CA SER A 171 -4.20 24.90 -26.14
C SER A 171 -5.10 24.29 -25.07
N SER A 172 -5.87 23.25 -25.42
CA SER A 172 -6.76 22.54 -24.49
C SER A 172 -6.86 21.05 -24.80
N ALA A 173 -7.10 20.25 -23.78
CA ALA A 173 -7.39 18.83 -23.87
C ALA A 173 -8.58 18.47 -22.94
N ASP A 174 -9.27 17.36 -23.23
CA ASP A 174 -10.27 16.82 -22.30
C ASP A 174 -9.58 16.08 -21.15
N VAL A 175 -8.44 15.45 -21.44
CA VAL A 175 -7.59 14.72 -20.49
C VAL A 175 -6.12 14.88 -20.89
N VAL A 176 -5.26 15.17 -19.91
CA VAL A 176 -3.80 15.11 -20.05
C VAL A 176 -3.29 13.85 -19.37
N VAL A 177 -2.44 13.07 -20.04
CA VAL A 177 -1.81 11.85 -19.51
C VAL A 177 -0.31 12.10 -19.36
N CYS A 178 0.24 11.83 -18.18
CA CYS A 178 1.67 11.94 -17.89
C CYS A 178 2.31 10.55 -17.85
N GLY A 179 3.35 10.34 -18.66
CA GLY A 179 4.09 9.09 -18.78
C GLY A 179 3.72 8.30 -20.04
N GLY A 180 4.73 7.95 -20.82
CA GLY A 180 4.67 7.19 -22.07
C GLY A 180 5.06 5.71 -21.92
N GLY A 181 5.03 5.18 -20.69
CA GLY A 181 5.13 3.74 -20.44
C GLY A 181 3.85 2.98 -20.78
N ILE A 182 3.80 1.69 -20.46
CA ILE A 182 2.66 0.82 -20.81
C ILE A 182 1.32 1.30 -20.23
N ALA A 183 1.33 1.83 -19.00
CA ALA A 183 0.13 2.35 -18.35
C ALA A 183 -0.42 3.59 -19.07
N GLY A 184 0.42 4.59 -19.31
CA GLY A 184 0.00 5.85 -19.93
C GLY A 184 -0.40 5.69 -21.40
N THR A 185 0.34 4.90 -22.17
CA THR A 185 -0.01 4.61 -23.58
C THR A 185 -1.32 3.82 -23.69
N SER A 186 -1.58 2.88 -22.79
CA SER A 186 -2.86 2.17 -22.71
C SER A 186 -4.02 3.12 -22.39
N VAL A 187 -3.90 3.95 -21.35
CA VAL A 187 -4.94 4.95 -20.99
C VAL A 187 -5.22 5.89 -22.16
N ALA A 188 -4.18 6.42 -22.81
CA ALA A 188 -4.32 7.32 -23.94
C ALA A 188 -5.04 6.65 -25.13
N TYR A 189 -4.69 5.39 -25.44
CA TYR A 189 -5.37 4.60 -26.47
C TYR A 189 -6.87 4.45 -26.19
N HIS A 190 -7.25 4.02 -24.99
CA HIS A 190 -8.66 3.80 -24.65
C HIS A 190 -9.47 5.10 -24.58
N LEU A 191 -8.90 6.19 -24.02
CA LEU A 191 -9.55 7.50 -24.00
C LEU A 191 -9.76 8.07 -25.41
N ALA A 192 -8.75 7.94 -26.30
CA ALA A 192 -8.87 8.39 -27.68
C ALA A 192 -9.92 7.57 -28.46
N LYS A 193 -9.97 6.25 -28.26
CA LYS A 193 -11.01 5.37 -28.83
C LYS A 193 -12.42 5.74 -28.37
N ARG A 194 -12.55 6.34 -27.17
CA ARG A 194 -13.80 6.90 -26.62
C ARG A 194 -14.08 8.33 -27.12
N GLY A 195 -13.30 8.85 -28.06
CA GLY A 195 -13.48 10.15 -28.70
C GLY A 195 -13.07 11.35 -27.85
N LYS A 196 -12.23 11.14 -26.81
CA LYS A 196 -11.71 12.25 -25.99
C LYS A 196 -10.50 12.91 -26.66
N ARG A 197 -10.36 14.22 -26.50
CA ARG A 197 -9.16 14.97 -26.88
C ARG A 197 -8.06 14.71 -25.85
N VAL A 198 -7.13 13.82 -26.16
CA VAL A 198 -6.06 13.39 -25.26
C VAL A 198 -4.73 14.02 -25.65
N CYS A 199 -3.99 14.54 -24.67
CA CYS A 199 -2.58 14.89 -24.81
C CYS A 199 -1.74 14.02 -23.86
N LEU A 200 -0.86 13.18 -24.40
CA LEU A 200 0.13 12.42 -23.63
C LEU A 200 1.48 13.12 -23.67
N PHE A 201 2.11 13.26 -22.51
CA PHE A 201 3.44 13.85 -22.35
C PHE A 201 4.42 12.83 -21.77
N GLU A 202 5.50 12.56 -22.50
CA GLU A 202 6.60 11.70 -22.12
C GLU A 202 7.88 12.53 -22.04
N LYS A 203 8.60 12.42 -20.92
CA LYS A 203 9.81 13.21 -20.66
C LYS A 203 10.97 12.82 -21.57
N ASP A 204 11.04 11.55 -21.99
CA ASP A 204 12.08 10.97 -22.84
C ASP A 204 11.42 10.46 -24.14
N ALA A 205 11.44 9.14 -24.36
CA ALA A 205 10.79 8.47 -25.49
C ALA A 205 9.82 7.39 -25.02
N ILE A 206 8.78 7.12 -25.83
CA ILE A 206 7.73 6.15 -25.54
C ILE A 206 8.31 4.78 -25.23
N GLY A 207 7.94 4.24 -24.07
CA GLY A 207 8.36 2.92 -23.59
C GLY A 207 9.79 2.82 -23.06
N CYS A 208 10.65 3.83 -23.24
CA CYS A 208 12.08 3.72 -22.98
C CYS A 208 12.53 4.26 -21.61
N GLY A 209 11.92 5.35 -21.11
CA GLY A 209 12.42 6.15 -19.97
C GLY A 209 12.14 5.62 -18.56
N GLY A 210 11.77 4.33 -18.39
CA GLY A 210 11.41 3.76 -17.09
C GLY A 210 11.27 2.24 -17.10
N ALA A 211 10.58 1.69 -16.08
CA ALA A 211 10.49 0.24 -15.83
C ALA A 211 10.03 -0.60 -17.05
N THR A 212 9.21 -0.05 -17.94
CA THR A 212 8.78 -0.75 -19.17
C THR A 212 9.94 -1.07 -20.11
N GLY A 213 10.90 -0.15 -20.27
CA GLY A 213 12.01 -0.29 -21.22
C GLY A 213 13.02 -1.37 -20.82
N VAL A 214 12.99 -1.77 -19.56
CA VAL A 214 13.92 -2.73 -18.95
C VAL A 214 13.22 -4.01 -18.49
N SER A 215 11.96 -4.18 -18.89
CA SER A 215 11.15 -5.36 -18.58
C SER A 215 11.61 -6.57 -19.38
N GLY A 216 11.51 -7.76 -18.78
CA GLY A 216 11.74 -9.04 -19.47
C GLY A 216 10.72 -9.37 -20.58
N GLY A 217 9.67 -8.54 -20.76
CA GLY A 217 8.70 -8.68 -21.85
C GLY A 217 7.72 -9.85 -21.64
N LEU A 218 7.52 -10.29 -20.40
CA LEU A 218 6.70 -11.45 -20.08
C LEU A 218 5.29 -11.01 -19.63
N VAL A 219 4.27 -11.51 -20.30
CA VAL A 219 2.86 -11.31 -19.97
C VAL A 219 2.33 -12.59 -19.37
N THR A 220 1.91 -12.50 -18.11
CA THR A 220 1.40 -13.63 -17.34
C THR A 220 -0.08 -13.86 -17.66
N ALA A 221 -0.46 -15.12 -17.89
CA ALA A 221 -1.83 -15.47 -18.21
C ALA A 221 -2.83 -15.15 -17.08
N PRO A 222 -4.13 -14.94 -17.40
CA PRO A 222 -5.15 -14.58 -16.41
C PRO A 222 -5.26 -15.57 -15.24
N ILE A 223 -5.10 -16.88 -15.48
CA ILE A 223 -5.22 -17.94 -14.46
C ILE A 223 -4.34 -17.75 -13.21
N PHE A 224 -3.25 -17.01 -13.35
CA PHE A 224 -2.34 -16.67 -12.26
C PHE A 224 -3.01 -15.78 -11.22
N PHE A 225 -3.91 -14.89 -11.66
CA PHE A 225 -4.55 -13.91 -10.80
C PHE A 225 -5.73 -14.52 -10.05
N GLN A 226 -5.56 -14.67 -8.74
CA GLN A 226 -6.61 -15.17 -7.85
C GLN A 226 -7.83 -14.23 -7.81
N HIS A 227 -7.60 -12.93 -7.60
CA HIS A 227 -8.69 -11.95 -7.48
C HIS A 227 -9.45 -11.82 -8.80
N PRO A 228 -10.79 -12.00 -8.83
CA PRO A 228 -11.59 -11.98 -10.06
C PRO A 228 -11.39 -10.73 -10.91
N THR A 229 -11.35 -9.55 -10.29
CA THR A 229 -11.08 -8.29 -11.01
C THR A 229 -9.71 -8.29 -11.69
N LYS A 230 -8.63 -8.68 -11.00
CA LYS A 230 -7.28 -8.73 -11.61
C LYS A 230 -7.23 -9.73 -12.76
N ARG A 231 -7.91 -10.88 -12.61
CA ARG A 231 -8.05 -11.87 -13.67
C ARG A 231 -8.77 -11.31 -14.90
N HIS A 232 -9.89 -10.63 -14.69
CA HIS A 232 -10.62 -9.95 -15.75
C HIS A 232 -9.73 -8.92 -16.45
N LEU A 233 -9.02 -8.07 -15.71
CA LEU A 233 -8.09 -7.07 -16.28
C LEU A 233 -6.92 -7.71 -17.04
N ALA A 234 -6.40 -8.84 -16.57
CA ALA A 234 -5.36 -9.59 -17.26
C ALA A 234 -5.87 -10.16 -18.59
N ARG A 235 -7.08 -10.72 -18.60
CA ARG A 235 -7.74 -11.21 -19.83
C ARG A 235 -7.90 -10.08 -20.84
N ARG A 236 -8.42 -8.92 -20.42
CA ARG A 236 -8.54 -7.73 -21.27
C ARG A 236 -7.19 -7.27 -21.84
N SER A 237 -6.12 -7.30 -21.05
CA SER A 237 -4.77 -6.97 -21.52
C SER A 237 -4.28 -7.96 -22.57
N LEU A 238 -4.42 -9.26 -22.32
CA LEU A 238 -3.97 -10.32 -23.23
C LEU A 238 -4.74 -10.28 -24.57
N ASP A 239 -6.05 -10.08 -24.51
CA ASP A 239 -6.90 -9.94 -25.70
C ASP A 239 -6.47 -8.74 -26.55
N LEU A 240 -6.25 -7.59 -25.91
CA LEU A 240 -5.78 -6.37 -26.56
C LEU A 240 -4.43 -6.58 -27.26
N TYR A 241 -3.46 -7.17 -26.56
CA TYR A 241 -2.14 -7.39 -27.16
C TYR A 241 -2.17 -8.42 -28.27
N THR A 242 -3.02 -9.44 -28.16
CA THR A 242 -3.25 -10.43 -29.22
C THR A 242 -3.85 -9.76 -30.47
N GLU A 243 -4.82 -8.85 -30.30
CA GLU A 243 -5.38 -8.05 -31.40
C GLU A 243 -4.30 -7.19 -32.07
N LEU A 244 -3.53 -6.43 -31.29
CA LEU A 244 -2.47 -5.57 -31.80
C LEU A 244 -1.34 -6.35 -32.50
N ALA A 245 -1.03 -7.56 -32.01
CA ALA A 245 -0.01 -8.41 -32.61
C ALA A 245 -0.35 -8.83 -34.05
N GLN A 246 -1.64 -8.87 -34.42
CA GLN A 246 -2.08 -9.17 -35.80
C GLN A 246 -1.58 -8.13 -36.81
N LEU A 247 -1.21 -6.94 -36.36
CA LEU A 247 -0.63 -5.89 -37.21
C LEU A 247 0.82 -6.16 -37.59
N GLY A 248 1.49 -7.12 -36.95
CA GLY A 248 2.85 -7.55 -37.28
C GLY A 248 3.95 -6.54 -36.99
N ARG A 249 3.74 -5.62 -36.02
CA ARG A 249 4.65 -4.49 -35.73
C ARG A 249 5.53 -4.67 -34.50
N PHE A 250 5.30 -5.70 -33.71
CA PHE A 250 6.13 -6.06 -32.57
C PHE A 250 6.20 -7.58 -32.42
N LYS A 251 7.28 -8.09 -31.81
CA LYS A 251 7.40 -9.52 -31.52
C LYS A 251 6.36 -9.91 -30.48
N PHE A 252 5.59 -10.95 -30.77
CA PHE A 252 4.61 -11.54 -29.87
C PHE A 252 4.67 -13.05 -30.02
N THR A 253 5.01 -13.74 -28.94
CA THR A 253 5.21 -15.20 -28.95
C THR A 253 4.38 -15.83 -27.84
N LYS A 254 3.37 -16.60 -28.22
CA LYS A 254 2.66 -17.49 -27.28
C LYS A 254 3.61 -18.63 -26.94
N CYS A 255 4.17 -18.58 -25.75
CA CYS A 255 5.15 -19.56 -25.28
C CYS A 255 4.58 -20.45 -24.17
N GLY A 256 3.52 -20.00 -23.50
CA GLY A 256 2.99 -20.69 -22.34
C GLY A 256 3.93 -20.65 -21.14
N ARG A 257 3.47 -21.20 -20.03
CA ARG A 257 4.18 -21.26 -18.76
C ARG A 257 3.90 -22.56 -18.04
N VAL A 258 4.90 -23.02 -17.31
CA VAL A 258 4.83 -24.18 -16.43
C VAL A 258 5.13 -23.70 -15.03
N TYR A 259 4.19 -23.91 -14.12
CA TYR A 259 4.39 -23.70 -12.69
C TYR A 259 4.68 -25.05 -12.05
N MET A 260 5.73 -25.14 -11.24
CA MET A 260 6.17 -26.37 -10.58
C MET A 260 6.11 -26.20 -9.06
N ALA A 261 5.63 -27.23 -8.38
CA ALA A 261 5.56 -27.30 -6.92
C ALA A 261 6.30 -28.55 -6.42
N SER A 262 7.24 -28.34 -5.50
CA SER A 262 7.94 -29.40 -4.75
C SER A 262 7.42 -29.53 -3.31
N SER A 263 6.53 -28.63 -2.86
CA SER A 263 5.85 -28.72 -1.56
C SER A 263 4.34 -28.92 -1.67
N THR A 264 3.75 -29.60 -0.69
CA THR A 264 2.29 -29.84 -0.61
C THR A 264 1.45 -28.54 -0.60
N PRO A 265 1.85 -27.45 0.10
CA PRO A 265 1.12 -26.18 0.01
C PRO A 265 1.07 -25.62 -1.41
N ASN A 266 2.18 -25.67 -2.16
CA ASN A 266 2.22 -25.18 -3.53
C ASN A 266 1.52 -26.15 -4.51
N GLU A 267 1.50 -27.44 -4.23
CA GLU A 267 0.69 -28.41 -4.97
C GLU A 267 -0.80 -28.04 -4.93
N ILE A 268 -1.34 -27.77 -3.73
CA ILE A 268 -2.74 -27.35 -3.57
C ILE A 268 -3.00 -26.01 -4.25
N MET A 269 -2.02 -25.11 -4.20
CA MET A 269 -2.09 -23.85 -4.91
C MET A 269 -2.23 -24.06 -6.43
N LEU A 270 -1.48 -25.00 -7.02
CA LEU A 270 -1.62 -25.37 -8.43
C LEU A 270 -2.98 -25.99 -8.73
N ARG A 271 -3.52 -26.85 -7.85
CA ARG A 271 -4.88 -27.40 -8.01
C ARG A 271 -5.95 -26.30 -7.96
N ARG A 272 -5.80 -25.31 -7.08
CA ARG A 272 -6.66 -24.12 -7.04
C ARG A 272 -6.54 -23.28 -8.32
N MET A 273 -5.33 -23.13 -8.86
CA MET A 273 -5.11 -22.48 -10.16
C MET A 273 -5.81 -23.23 -11.30
N TYR A 274 -5.70 -24.56 -11.31
CA TYR A 274 -6.37 -25.43 -12.28
C TYR A 274 -7.89 -25.24 -12.25
N SER A 275 -8.52 -25.29 -11.07
CA SER A 275 -9.97 -25.09 -10.93
C SER A 275 -10.44 -23.74 -11.49
N ARG A 276 -9.61 -22.70 -11.44
CA ARG A 276 -9.90 -21.40 -12.07
C ARG A 276 -9.84 -21.49 -13.60
N GLY A 277 -8.78 -22.10 -14.15
CA GLY A 277 -8.66 -22.32 -15.59
C GLY A 277 -9.84 -23.10 -16.16
N VAL A 278 -10.35 -24.10 -15.43
CA VAL A 278 -11.56 -24.85 -15.82
C VAL A 278 -12.81 -23.96 -15.92
N ILE A 279 -12.99 -22.99 -15.01
CA ILE A 279 -14.12 -22.04 -15.07
C ILE A 279 -14.01 -21.14 -16.30
N ASP A 280 -12.82 -20.63 -16.52
CA ASP A 280 -12.55 -19.65 -17.58
C ASP A 280 -12.39 -20.35 -18.96
N ASN A 281 -12.52 -21.69 -18.99
CA ASN A 281 -12.35 -22.56 -20.15
C ASN A 281 -10.98 -22.36 -20.83
N ASP A 282 -9.96 -22.24 -20.00
CA ASP A 282 -8.56 -22.20 -20.41
C ASP A 282 -8.03 -23.63 -20.57
N ASP A 283 -7.26 -23.89 -21.64
CA ASP A 283 -6.66 -25.20 -21.96
C ASP A 283 -5.48 -25.54 -21.02
N VAL A 284 -5.70 -25.52 -19.70
CA VAL A 284 -4.70 -25.82 -18.67
C VAL A 284 -4.58 -27.31 -18.39
N GLU A 285 -3.37 -27.76 -18.05
CA GLU A 285 -3.08 -29.17 -17.81
C GLU A 285 -2.31 -29.33 -16.50
N LEU A 286 -2.70 -30.32 -15.68
CA LEU A 286 -1.94 -30.79 -14.54
C LEU A 286 -1.08 -31.98 -14.94
N ILE A 287 0.19 -31.94 -14.56
CA ILE A 287 1.17 -32.98 -14.86
C ILE A 287 1.79 -33.40 -13.52
N ASP A 288 1.66 -34.66 -13.14
CA ASP A 288 2.17 -35.23 -11.89
C ASP A 288 3.20 -36.34 -12.11
N CYS A 289 3.50 -36.67 -13.37
CA CYS A 289 4.42 -37.75 -13.73
C CYS A 289 5.80 -37.18 -14.14
N PRO A 290 6.88 -37.44 -13.38
CA PRO A 290 8.22 -36.95 -13.71
C PRO A 290 8.71 -37.37 -15.10
N SER A 291 8.41 -38.60 -15.55
CA SER A 291 8.81 -39.03 -16.91
C SER A 291 8.10 -38.26 -18.02
N GLU A 292 6.86 -37.81 -17.78
CA GLU A 292 6.16 -36.95 -18.72
C GLU A 292 6.75 -35.54 -18.73
N MET A 293 7.07 -35.00 -17.55
CA MET A 293 7.76 -33.71 -17.43
C MET A 293 9.11 -33.75 -18.16
N LEU A 294 9.91 -34.80 -17.98
CA LEU A 294 11.20 -34.99 -18.67
C LEU A 294 11.04 -35.18 -20.17
N ALA A 295 10.00 -35.90 -20.63
CA ALA A 295 9.73 -36.07 -22.05
C ALA A 295 9.41 -34.72 -22.74
N ARG A 296 8.73 -33.81 -22.03
CA ARG A 296 8.39 -32.46 -22.52
C ARG A 296 9.54 -31.46 -22.32
N TRP A 297 10.28 -31.57 -21.21
CA TRP A 297 11.31 -30.63 -20.78
C TRP A 297 12.59 -31.35 -20.33
N PRO A 298 13.34 -31.95 -21.27
CA PRO A 298 14.45 -32.86 -20.96
C PRO A 298 15.67 -32.21 -20.30
N PHE A 299 15.70 -30.88 -20.23
CA PHE A 299 16.80 -30.09 -19.65
C PHE A 299 16.52 -29.64 -18.20
N LEU A 300 15.34 -29.95 -17.66
CA LEU A 300 14.98 -29.60 -16.28
C LEU A 300 15.13 -30.80 -15.35
N GLN A 301 15.60 -30.53 -14.14
CA GLN A 301 15.49 -31.48 -13.03
C GLN A 301 14.05 -31.48 -12.53
N THR A 302 13.43 -32.65 -12.40
CA THR A 302 11.98 -32.77 -12.08
C THR A 302 11.67 -33.85 -11.03
N GLU A 303 12.67 -34.57 -10.54
CA GLU A 303 12.51 -35.69 -9.61
C GLU A 303 11.88 -35.28 -8.26
N ASP A 304 12.08 -34.03 -7.84
CA ASP A 304 11.57 -33.44 -6.60
C ASP A 304 10.20 -32.74 -6.77
N ILE A 305 9.64 -32.70 -7.99
CA ILE A 305 8.37 -32.02 -8.26
C ILE A 305 7.20 -32.94 -7.96
N LEU A 306 6.28 -32.46 -7.10
CA LEU A 306 5.04 -33.15 -6.76
C LEU A 306 3.96 -32.94 -7.83
N LEU A 307 3.89 -31.73 -8.38
CA LEU A 307 2.89 -31.36 -9.38
C LEU A 307 3.38 -30.17 -10.22
N ALA A 308 3.09 -30.21 -11.50
CA ALA A 308 3.25 -29.08 -12.41
C ALA A 308 1.91 -28.70 -13.05
N LEU A 309 1.74 -27.41 -13.35
CA LEU A 309 0.60 -26.88 -14.09
C LEU A 309 1.11 -26.17 -15.34
N TYR A 310 0.67 -26.64 -16.51
CA TYR A 310 0.92 -25.99 -17.79
C TYR A 310 -0.22 -25.03 -18.17
N SER A 311 0.15 -23.83 -18.57
CA SER A 311 -0.69 -22.73 -19.03
C SER A 311 -0.27 -22.34 -20.45
N PRO A 312 -1.08 -22.52 -21.49
CA PRO A 312 -0.67 -22.23 -22.86
C PRO A 312 -0.69 -20.73 -23.22
N GLU A 313 -1.37 -19.91 -22.42
CA GLU A 313 -1.72 -18.53 -22.80
C GLU A 313 -0.65 -17.47 -22.51
N ASP A 314 0.38 -17.82 -21.74
CA ASP A 314 1.46 -16.88 -21.42
C ASP A 314 2.24 -16.44 -22.68
N VAL A 315 2.61 -15.17 -22.71
CA VAL A 315 3.22 -14.52 -23.88
C VAL A 315 4.55 -13.88 -23.52
N ALA A 316 5.52 -13.99 -24.43
CA ALA A 316 6.70 -13.14 -24.48
C ALA A 316 6.56 -12.13 -25.63
N LEU A 317 6.78 -10.85 -25.36
CA LEU A 317 6.69 -9.76 -26.33
C LEU A 317 7.77 -8.71 -26.14
N ASP A 318 7.90 -7.81 -27.12
CA ASP A 318 8.73 -6.60 -27.00
C ASP A 318 7.92 -5.48 -26.30
N PRO A 319 8.27 -5.11 -25.05
CA PRO A 319 7.49 -4.16 -24.27
C PRO A 319 7.56 -2.72 -24.81
N VAL A 320 8.69 -2.32 -25.40
CA VAL A 320 8.86 -0.97 -25.96
C VAL A 320 8.06 -0.85 -27.25
N ALA A 321 8.17 -1.84 -28.13
CA ALA A 321 7.43 -1.85 -29.38
C ALA A 321 5.91 -1.94 -29.17
N LEU A 322 5.45 -2.64 -28.12
CA LEU A 322 4.04 -2.63 -27.71
C LEU A 322 3.56 -1.21 -27.32
N CYS A 323 4.33 -0.48 -26.50
CA CYS A 323 4.01 0.91 -26.14
C CYS A 323 3.95 1.82 -27.36
N GLN A 324 4.90 1.66 -28.30
CA GLN A 324 4.92 2.42 -29.55
C GLN A 324 3.70 2.12 -30.41
N GLU A 325 3.27 0.85 -30.48
CA GLU A 325 2.06 0.49 -31.22
C GLU A 325 0.80 1.05 -30.56
N LEU A 326 0.67 0.97 -29.24
CA LEU A 326 -0.43 1.60 -28.50
C LEU A 326 -0.47 3.12 -28.73
N ALA A 327 0.68 3.79 -28.63
CA ALA A 327 0.82 5.21 -28.90
C ALA A 327 0.37 5.56 -30.33
N LYS A 328 0.79 4.78 -31.32
CA LYS A 328 0.38 4.96 -32.71
C LYS A 328 -1.11 4.76 -32.91
N GLN A 329 -1.71 3.74 -32.30
CA GLN A 329 -3.15 3.51 -32.36
C GLN A 329 -3.93 4.63 -31.65
N ALA A 330 -3.41 5.17 -30.55
CA ALA A 330 -3.97 6.35 -29.89
C ALA A 330 -3.94 7.58 -30.81
N GLN A 331 -2.83 7.81 -31.52
CA GLN A 331 -2.72 8.90 -32.49
C GLN A 331 -3.70 8.74 -33.65
N LEU A 332 -3.86 7.53 -34.18
CA LEU A 332 -4.86 7.23 -35.22
C LEU A 332 -6.30 7.49 -34.72
N ALA A 333 -6.55 7.32 -33.42
CA ALA A 333 -7.81 7.66 -32.77
C ALA A 333 -7.92 9.14 -32.36
N GLY A 334 -6.91 9.98 -32.64
CA GLY A 334 -6.94 11.43 -32.42
C GLY A 334 -6.20 11.95 -31.19
N ALA A 335 -5.42 11.11 -30.49
CA ALA A 335 -4.54 11.57 -29.41
C ALA A 335 -3.33 12.35 -29.94
N HIS A 336 -2.89 13.36 -29.20
CA HIS A 336 -1.61 14.03 -29.42
C HIS A 336 -0.59 13.49 -28.43
N ILE A 337 0.59 13.09 -28.92
CA ILE A 337 1.65 12.50 -28.10
C ILE A 337 2.90 13.36 -28.27
N TYR A 338 3.47 13.80 -27.16
CA TYR A 338 4.65 14.66 -27.11
C TYR A 338 5.75 13.97 -26.30
N GLU A 339 6.78 13.51 -27.01
CA GLU A 339 8.04 13.01 -26.43
C GLU A 339 9.00 14.16 -26.15
N ASN A 340 10.03 13.92 -25.33
CA ASN A 340 10.99 14.93 -24.87
C ASN A 340 10.31 16.15 -24.22
N CYS A 341 9.16 15.93 -23.58
CA CYS A 341 8.33 16.98 -22.98
C CYS A 341 7.80 16.49 -21.63
N ALA A 342 8.47 16.89 -20.55
CA ALA A 342 8.05 16.55 -19.20
C ALA A 342 6.85 17.39 -18.75
N VAL A 343 5.98 16.79 -17.93
CA VAL A 343 5.00 17.54 -17.14
C VAL A 343 5.73 18.16 -15.94
N GLU A 344 5.58 19.47 -15.77
CA GLU A 344 6.25 20.21 -14.72
C GLU A 344 5.35 20.40 -13.51
N GLU A 345 4.08 20.78 -13.74
CA GLU A 345 3.14 21.13 -12.67
C GLU A 345 1.68 20.93 -13.08
N VAL A 346 0.86 20.37 -12.19
CA VAL A 346 -0.60 20.37 -12.27
C VAL A 346 -1.15 21.57 -11.49
N LEU A 347 -1.98 22.37 -12.14
CA LEU A 347 -2.55 23.57 -11.55
C LEU A 347 -3.96 23.29 -11.02
N LEU A 348 -4.17 23.61 -9.74
CA LEU A 348 -5.43 23.40 -9.03
C LEU A 348 -6.11 24.72 -8.67
N GLY A 349 -7.42 24.78 -8.81
CA GLY A 349 -8.25 25.90 -8.37
C GLY A 349 -8.55 25.87 -6.87
N ASP A 350 -9.42 26.78 -6.43
CA ASP A 350 -9.70 27.01 -5.01
C ASP A 350 -10.32 25.80 -4.29
N GLU A 351 -11.09 24.95 -4.98
CA GLU A 351 -11.66 23.71 -4.45
C GLU A 351 -10.77 22.48 -4.75
N ARG A 352 -9.50 22.70 -5.07
CA ARG A 352 -8.52 21.66 -5.46
C ARG A 352 -8.91 20.88 -6.71
N GLN A 353 -9.71 21.47 -7.59
CA GLN A 353 -10.03 20.94 -8.92
C GLN A 353 -8.94 21.30 -9.93
N ILE A 354 -8.57 20.36 -10.79
CA ILE A 354 -7.63 20.64 -11.89
C ILE A 354 -8.27 21.59 -12.90
N TYR A 355 -7.49 22.57 -13.36
CA TYR A 355 -7.88 23.43 -14.50
C TYR A 355 -6.85 23.49 -15.63
N ALA A 356 -5.58 23.20 -15.37
CA ALA A 356 -4.52 23.19 -16.38
C ALA A 356 -3.28 22.40 -15.93
N VAL A 357 -2.42 22.09 -16.89
CA VAL A 357 -1.14 21.41 -16.68
C VAL A 357 -0.04 22.19 -17.38
N ASN A 358 1.02 22.52 -16.65
CA ASN A 358 2.23 23.13 -17.18
C ASN A 358 3.24 22.05 -17.59
N THR A 359 3.82 22.21 -18.78
CA THR A 359 4.76 21.26 -19.39
C THR A 359 5.98 22.01 -19.93
N GLY A 360 7.06 21.28 -20.22
CA GLY A 360 8.30 21.86 -20.75
C GLY A 360 8.15 22.62 -22.08
N GLY A 361 7.03 22.48 -22.79
CA GLY A 361 6.75 23.27 -24.01
C GLY A 361 5.50 24.16 -23.94
N GLY A 362 4.88 24.32 -22.77
CA GLY A 362 3.78 25.26 -22.55
C GLY A 362 2.64 24.73 -21.68
N LEU A 363 1.63 25.59 -21.49
CA LEU A 363 0.44 25.31 -20.69
C LEU A 363 -0.65 24.63 -21.53
N VAL A 364 -1.31 23.62 -20.97
CA VAL A 364 -2.48 22.96 -21.56
C VAL A 364 -3.66 23.05 -20.59
N GLU A 365 -4.75 23.66 -21.01
CA GLU A 365 -6.00 23.69 -20.23
C GLU A 365 -6.65 22.31 -20.25
N THR A 366 -7.02 21.80 -19.07
CA THR A 366 -7.69 20.50 -18.95
C THR A 366 -8.46 20.40 -17.64
N PRO A 367 -9.65 19.77 -17.63
CA PRO A 367 -10.36 19.46 -16.40
C PRO A 367 -9.83 18.19 -15.71
N ARG A 368 -9.00 17.39 -16.39
CA ARG A 368 -8.57 16.07 -15.92
C ARG A 368 -7.11 15.76 -16.24
N PHE A 369 -6.46 15.07 -15.32
CA PHE A 369 -5.07 14.64 -15.43
C PHE A 369 -4.96 13.18 -15.03
N VAL A 370 -4.14 12.40 -15.74
CA VAL A 370 -3.79 11.02 -15.38
C VAL A 370 -2.30 10.94 -15.11
N ASP A 371 -1.95 10.61 -13.88
CA ASP A 371 -0.60 10.30 -13.45
C ASP A 371 -0.30 8.81 -13.68
N ALA A 372 0.38 8.53 -14.80
CA ALA A 372 0.94 7.24 -15.15
C ALA A 372 2.47 7.32 -15.26
N SER A 373 3.08 8.19 -14.45
CA SER A 373 4.51 8.50 -14.49
C SER A 373 5.41 7.38 -13.95
N GLY A 374 4.83 6.35 -13.33
CA GLY A 374 5.57 5.22 -12.77
C GLY A 374 6.47 5.65 -11.60
N ILE A 375 7.72 5.22 -11.63
CA ILE A 375 8.77 5.69 -10.71
C ILE A 375 9.35 6.96 -11.31
N PHE A 376 9.21 8.10 -10.63
CA PHE A 376 9.69 9.38 -11.13
C PHE A 376 10.40 10.20 -10.04
N ALA A 377 11.47 10.87 -10.46
CA ALA A 377 12.33 11.72 -9.64
C ALA A 377 12.39 13.12 -10.27
N GLN A 378 11.84 14.13 -9.61
CA GLN A 378 11.79 15.52 -10.10
C GLN A 378 12.85 16.36 -9.38
N SER A 379 13.73 17.04 -10.13
CA SER A 379 14.88 17.79 -9.59
C SER A 379 14.51 18.92 -8.62
N THR A 380 13.27 19.42 -8.69
CA THR A 380 12.72 20.49 -7.85
C THR A 380 12.06 20.00 -6.56
N ILE A 381 11.83 18.70 -6.40
CA ILE A 381 11.30 18.09 -5.18
C ILE A 381 12.49 17.60 -4.33
N PRO A 382 12.56 17.85 -3.02
CA PRO A 382 13.65 17.33 -2.20
C PRO A 382 13.76 15.80 -2.29
N LEU A 383 14.99 15.29 -2.39
CA LEU A 383 15.33 13.86 -2.55
C LEU A 383 14.53 12.89 -1.67
N TYR A 384 14.21 13.28 -0.43
CA TYR A 384 13.45 12.45 0.50
C TYR A 384 11.95 12.30 0.15
N PHE A 385 11.44 13.02 -0.85
CA PHE A 385 10.06 12.98 -1.36
C PHE A 385 9.92 12.42 -2.80
N GLN A 386 11.00 12.04 -3.49
CA GLN A 386 10.99 11.68 -4.93
C GLN A 386 10.87 10.19 -5.21
N TRP A 387 9.67 9.57 -5.25
CA TRP A 387 9.62 8.11 -5.44
C TRP A 387 8.49 7.58 -6.36
N THR A 388 7.24 8.05 -6.26
CA THR A 388 6.14 7.74 -7.22
C THR A 388 5.02 8.78 -7.19
N GLY A 389 4.43 9.12 -8.34
CA GLY A 389 3.24 10.01 -8.40
C GLY A 389 3.51 11.47 -8.01
N THR A 390 4.74 11.95 -8.21
CA THR A 390 5.23 13.22 -7.66
C THR A 390 5.16 14.36 -8.67
N VAL A 391 4.13 14.38 -9.52
CA VAL A 391 3.92 15.55 -10.38
C VAL A 391 3.60 16.73 -9.47
N MET A 392 4.36 17.81 -9.60
CA MET A 392 4.21 18.99 -8.75
C MET A 392 2.77 19.52 -8.79
N ALA A 393 2.22 19.81 -7.63
CA ALA A 393 0.96 20.52 -7.45
C ALA A 393 1.14 21.49 -6.26
N LYS A 394 1.70 22.68 -6.53
CA LYS A 394 2.21 23.58 -5.48
C LYS A 394 1.18 24.01 -4.43
N SER A 395 -0.11 23.99 -4.78
CA SER A 395 -1.22 24.35 -3.89
C SER A 395 -1.54 23.29 -2.84
N LEU A 396 -1.03 22.06 -2.98
CA LEU A 396 -1.18 21.02 -1.97
C LEU A 396 -0.16 21.18 -0.83
N PRO A 397 -0.48 20.72 0.40
CA PRO A 397 0.43 20.82 1.55
C PRO A 397 1.80 20.17 1.30
N PHE A 398 1.81 19.00 0.67
CA PHE A 398 3.04 18.27 0.30
C PHE A 398 3.57 18.65 -1.08
N ARG A 399 2.92 19.60 -1.77
CA ARG A 399 3.22 20.04 -3.14
C ARG A 399 3.14 18.94 -4.22
N HIS A 400 2.53 17.80 -3.92
CA HIS A 400 2.24 16.70 -4.84
C HIS A 400 1.13 15.83 -4.24
N ILE A 401 0.60 14.90 -5.04
CA ILE A 401 -0.36 13.89 -4.58
C ILE A 401 0.41 12.76 -3.90
N GLN A 402 0.10 12.50 -2.63
CA GLN A 402 0.70 11.36 -1.93
C GLN A 402 0.07 10.05 -2.42
N THR A 403 0.90 9.10 -2.84
CA THR A 403 0.47 7.75 -3.26
C THR A 403 1.24 6.70 -2.46
N ALA A 404 0.57 5.63 -2.03
CA ALA A 404 1.20 4.54 -1.28
C ALA A 404 1.89 3.56 -2.23
N ALA A 405 2.96 4.02 -2.87
CA ALA A 405 3.83 3.19 -3.70
C ALA A 405 5.30 3.59 -3.53
N TYR A 406 6.21 2.64 -3.68
CA TYR A 406 7.65 2.88 -3.54
C TYR A 406 8.46 1.96 -4.45
N PRO A 407 9.59 2.44 -5.00
CA PRO A 407 10.46 1.64 -5.83
C PRO A 407 11.22 0.57 -5.03
N CYS A 408 11.19 -0.66 -5.54
CA CYS A 408 12.00 -1.78 -5.05
C CYS A 408 12.83 -2.36 -6.18
N THR A 409 14.02 -2.86 -5.85
CA THR A 409 14.89 -3.56 -6.78
C THR A 409 14.47 -5.01 -6.96
N TYR A 410 14.78 -5.56 -8.13
CA TYR A 410 14.76 -7.00 -8.42
C TYR A 410 15.89 -7.32 -9.39
N THR A 411 16.34 -8.57 -9.41
CA THR A 411 17.54 -8.95 -10.16
C THR A 411 17.27 -10.12 -11.09
N TYR A 412 17.83 -10.03 -12.30
CA TYR A 412 17.73 -11.08 -13.31
C TYR A 412 19.01 -11.15 -14.16
N ILE A 413 19.26 -12.30 -14.77
CA ILE A 413 20.39 -12.53 -15.67
C ILE A 413 19.90 -12.74 -17.10
N HIS A 414 20.66 -12.21 -18.06
CA HIS A 414 20.57 -12.54 -19.47
C HIS A 414 21.79 -13.35 -19.89
N SER A 415 21.63 -14.67 -19.92
CA SER A 415 22.67 -15.61 -20.31
C SER A 415 22.55 -16.03 -21.77
N THR A 416 23.60 -16.67 -22.28
CA THR A 416 23.58 -17.27 -23.62
C THR A 416 22.54 -18.41 -23.74
N LYS A 417 22.26 -18.87 -24.97
CA LYS A 417 21.33 -19.98 -25.18
C LYS A 417 21.81 -21.27 -24.52
N LEU A 418 20.89 -22.09 -24.04
CA LEU A 418 21.22 -23.42 -23.53
C LEU A 418 21.84 -24.30 -24.64
N PRO A 419 22.82 -25.17 -24.32
CA PRO A 419 23.50 -26.03 -25.30
C PRO A 419 22.65 -27.26 -25.67
N THR A 420 21.41 -27.04 -26.13
CA THR A 420 20.46 -28.09 -26.51
C THR A 420 19.63 -27.69 -27.72
N GLY A 421 19.28 -28.66 -28.56
CA GLY A 421 18.34 -28.49 -29.68
C GLY A 421 16.87 -28.54 -29.26
N SER A 422 16.58 -28.81 -27.98
CA SER A 422 15.22 -28.99 -27.46
C SER A 422 14.50 -27.68 -27.11
N VAL A 423 15.21 -26.55 -27.22
CA VAL A 423 14.71 -25.22 -26.85
C VAL A 423 14.37 -24.40 -28.09
N SER A 424 13.23 -23.71 -28.05
CA SER A 424 12.73 -22.85 -29.12
C SER A 424 12.09 -21.57 -28.55
N ASP A 425 11.70 -20.66 -29.44
CA ASP A 425 10.99 -19.43 -29.04
C ASP A 425 9.59 -19.72 -28.46
N THR A 426 9.01 -20.89 -28.70
CA THR A 426 7.74 -21.33 -28.11
C THR A 426 7.91 -22.23 -26.90
N THR A 427 9.14 -22.52 -26.46
CA THR A 427 9.37 -23.23 -25.20
C THR A 427 8.75 -22.44 -24.03
N PRO A 428 8.05 -23.10 -23.09
CA PRO A 428 7.40 -22.41 -21.98
C PRO A 428 8.36 -21.63 -21.07
N ILE A 429 7.79 -20.65 -20.36
CA ILE A 429 8.40 -20.06 -19.17
C ILE A 429 8.31 -21.10 -18.05
N PHE A 430 9.37 -21.30 -17.28
CA PHE A 430 9.36 -22.20 -16.12
C PHE A 430 9.39 -21.39 -14.83
N ASN A 431 8.52 -21.74 -13.91
CA ASN A 431 8.39 -21.13 -12.59
C ASN A 431 8.50 -22.22 -11.52
N ASP A 432 9.57 -22.16 -10.72
CA ASP A 432 9.68 -22.95 -9.51
C ASP A 432 9.12 -22.14 -8.34
N LEU A 433 7.93 -22.54 -7.87
CA LEU A 433 7.19 -21.79 -6.86
C LEU A 433 7.84 -21.87 -5.47
N ASP A 434 8.43 -23.02 -5.14
CA ASP A 434 9.13 -23.23 -3.88
C ASP A 434 10.52 -22.57 -3.90
N GLY A 435 11.15 -22.55 -5.08
CA GLY A 435 12.40 -21.84 -5.31
C GLY A 435 12.26 -20.31 -5.35
N ASN A 436 11.08 -19.78 -5.68
CA ASN A 436 10.86 -18.37 -6.05
C ASN A 436 11.74 -17.91 -7.22
N VAL A 437 11.92 -18.78 -8.23
CA VAL A 437 12.73 -18.50 -9.41
C VAL A 437 11.96 -18.76 -10.70
N MET A 438 12.36 -18.06 -11.76
CA MET A 438 11.82 -18.23 -13.10
C MET A 438 12.92 -18.34 -14.15
N MET A 439 12.61 -19.05 -15.24
CA MET A 439 13.48 -19.16 -16.41
C MET A 439 12.68 -19.10 -17.71
N ARG A 440 13.16 -18.30 -18.67
CA ARG A 440 12.71 -18.30 -20.06
C ARG A 440 13.91 -18.60 -20.96
N ALA A 441 13.97 -19.83 -21.48
CA ALA A 441 15.01 -20.25 -22.44
C ALA A 441 14.51 -20.20 -23.88
N THR A 442 15.15 -19.40 -24.73
CA THR A 442 14.83 -19.25 -26.16
C THR A 442 15.92 -19.88 -27.02
N ALA A 443 15.72 -19.92 -28.35
CA ALA A 443 16.77 -20.40 -29.26
C ALA A 443 18.03 -19.51 -29.28
N PHE A 444 17.95 -18.30 -28.70
CA PHE A 444 18.98 -17.26 -28.79
C PHE A 444 19.60 -16.89 -27.44
N LYS A 445 18.81 -16.90 -26.36
CA LYS A 445 19.23 -16.47 -25.03
C LYS A 445 18.40 -17.13 -23.92
N THR A 446 18.88 -17.04 -22.69
CA THR A 446 18.20 -17.54 -21.49
C THR A 446 18.05 -16.40 -20.48
N LEU A 447 16.81 -16.08 -20.10
CA LEU A 447 16.51 -15.11 -19.04
C LEU A 447 16.20 -15.89 -17.77
N CYS A 448 16.90 -15.59 -16.67
CA CYS A 448 16.57 -16.15 -15.37
C CYS A 448 16.40 -15.04 -14.33
N ALA A 449 15.42 -15.17 -13.45
CA ALA A 449 15.19 -14.21 -12.36
C ALA A 449 14.85 -14.94 -11.07
N GLY A 450 15.12 -14.29 -9.94
CA GLY A 450 14.73 -14.77 -8.63
C GLY A 450 14.23 -13.65 -7.74
N PHE A 451 13.32 -13.99 -6.84
CA PHE A 451 12.63 -13.05 -5.97
C PHE A 451 12.77 -13.43 -4.48
N PRO A 452 13.97 -13.74 -3.98
CA PRO A 452 14.13 -14.09 -2.57
C PRO A 452 14.15 -12.81 -1.72
N GLU A 453 13.56 -12.86 -0.53
CA GLU A 453 13.40 -11.68 0.33
C GLU A 453 14.75 -11.02 0.69
N ASP A 454 15.78 -11.84 0.92
CA ASP A 454 17.14 -11.38 1.19
C ASP A 454 17.84 -10.74 -0.01
N GLY A 455 17.37 -10.95 -1.24
CA GLY A 455 17.88 -10.32 -2.47
C GLY A 455 17.18 -9.02 -2.89
N ILE A 456 16.06 -8.68 -2.24
CA ILE A 456 15.22 -7.52 -2.61
C ILE A 456 15.57 -6.32 -1.72
N ARG A 457 15.72 -5.13 -2.32
CA ARG A 457 16.05 -3.89 -1.58
C ARG A 457 15.15 -2.73 -1.97
N PRO A 458 14.70 -1.91 -1.00
CA PRO A 458 14.07 -0.64 -1.33
C PRO A 458 15.13 0.31 -1.89
N LEU A 459 14.75 1.19 -2.82
CA LEU A 459 15.71 2.16 -3.36
C LEU A 459 16.17 3.14 -2.26
N ALA A 460 17.48 3.24 -2.03
CA ALA A 460 18.04 4.01 -0.91
C ALA A 460 17.97 5.54 -1.11
N ARG A 461 17.78 6.30 -0.02
CA ARG A 461 17.65 7.77 -0.01
C ARG A 461 18.90 8.54 -0.49
N GLN A 462 20.09 7.94 -0.49
CA GLN A 462 21.34 8.71 -0.47
C GLN A 462 22.02 8.97 -1.82
N ASN A 463 21.58 8.38 -2.94
CA ASN A 463 22.28 8.55 -4.24
C ASN A 463 21.36 8.88 -5.43
N ALA A 464 20.12 9.33 -5.20
CA ALA A 464 19.19 9.68 -6.28
C ALA A 464 19.53 11.05 -6.94
N THR A 465 20.74 11.21 -7.46
CA THR A 465 21.10 12.42 -8.22
C THR A 465 20.25 12.51 -9.49
N GLN A 466 19.44 13.58 -9.56
CA GLN A 466 18.83 14.20 -10.75
C GLN A 466 18.18 13.24 -11.77
N GLY A 467 16.85 13.07 -11.72
CA GLY A 467 15.93 12.94 -12.87
C GLY A 467 16.17 11.90 -13.98
N VAL A 468 17.29 11.18 -13.95
CA VAL A 468 17.76 10.21 -14.92
C VAL A 468 17.55 8.84 -14.31
N TRP A 469 16.90 7.98 -15.07
CA TRP A 469 16.79 6.57 -14.74
C TRP A 469 18.18 5.93 -14.77
N THR A 470 18.79 5.69 -13.61
CA THR A 470 20.05 4.94 -13.52
C THR A 470 19.77 3.58 -12.90
N HIS A 471 20.18 2.51 -13.59
CA HIS A 471 20.13 1.17 -13.02
C HIS A 471 20.92 1.14 -11.72
N PRO A 472 20.36 0.59 -10.62
CA PRO A 472 21.18 0.25 -9.48
C PRO A 472 22.27 -0.72 -9.95
N GLU A 473 23.45 -0.63 -9.34
CA GLU A 473 24.51 -1.59 -9.63
C GLU A 473 24.03 -3.00 -9.25
N PRO A 474 24.18 -4.00 -10.14
CA PRO A 474 23.82 -5.37 -9.84
C PRO A 474 24.75 -5.96 -8.78
N ASP A 475 24.19 -6.80 -7.91
CA ASP A 475 24.91 -7.44 -6.80
C ASP A 475 24.80 -8.96 -6.93
N TRP A 476 25.94 -9.60 -7.18
CA TRP A 476 26.04 -11.06 -7.34
C TRP A 476 25.81 -11.81 -6.03
N ASP A 477 26.19 -11.23 -4.88
CA ASP A 477 26.01 -11.86 -3.58
C ASP A 477 24.53 -11.94 -3.23
N LEU A 478 23.76 -10.89 -3.58
CA LEU A 478 22.29 -10.88 -3.44
C LEU A 478 21.59 -11.85 -4.40
N PHE A 479 22.16 -12.10 -5.58
CA PHE A 479 21.59 -13.03 -6.55
C PHE A 479 21.96 -14.50 -6.30
N GLY A 480 23.00 -14.77 -5.48
CA GLY A 480 23.54 -16.12 -5.25
C GLY A 480 22.50 -17.16 -4.86
N SER A 481 21.60 -16.84 -3.91
CA SER A 481 20.55 -17.76 -3.45
C SER A 481 19.54 -18.12 -4.55
N SER A 482 19.30 -17.20 -5.50
CA SER A 482 18.46 -17.45 -6.67
C SER A 482 19.20 -18.30 -7.71
N LEU A 483 20.48 -18.01 -7.93
CA LEU A 483 21.33 -18.74 -8.87
C LEU A 483 21.46 -20.21 -8.47
N GLU A 484 21.67 -20.52 -7.19
CA GLU A 484 21.73 -21.89 -6.68
C GLU A 484 20.46 -22.69 -7.02
N LYS A 485 19.29 -22.09 -6.81
CA LYS A 485 17.98 -22.72 -7.11
C LYS A 485 17.74 -22.87 -8.61
N LEU A 486 18.17 -21.89 -9.40
CA LEU A 486 18.13 -21.96 -10.87
C LEU A 486 19.03 -23.09 -11.38
N LEU A 487 20.26 -23.22 -10.86
CA LEU A 487 21.20 -24.29 -11.19
C LEU A 487 20.67 -25.66 -10.77
N HIS A 488 20.00 -25.75 -9.61
CA HIS A 488 19.31 -26.98 -9.21
C HIS A 488 18.24 -27.38 -10.21
N ARG A 489 17.38 -26.43 -10.62
CA ARG A 489 16.26 -26.71 -11.54
C ARG A 489 16.73 -26.95 -12.98
N CYS A 490 17.79 -26.29 -13.42
CA CYS A 490 18.38 -26.43 -14.76
C CYS A 490 19.92 -26.49 -14.68
N PRO A 491 20.51 -27.67 -14.43
CA PRO A 491 21.96 -27.83 -14.27
C PRO A 491 22.80 -27.32 -15.46
N MET A 492 22.24 -27.38 -16.68
CA MET A 492 22.88 -26.86 -17.90
C MET A 492 23.19 -25.35 -17.85
N LEU A 493 22.57 -24.60 -16.94
CA LEU A 493 22.92 -23.19 -16.71
C LEU A 493 24.37 -23.03 -16.22
N GLY A 494 24.96 -24.06 -15.58
CA GLY A 494 26.35 -24.04 -15.14
C GLY A 494 27.37 -24.21 -16.27
N GLU A 495 26.93 -24.53 -17.49
CA GLU A 495 27.79 -24.77 -18.65
C GLU A 495 27.83 -23.59 -19.63
N ILE A 496 27.02 -22.56 -19.43
CA ILE A 496 26.86 -21.43 -20.34
C ILE A 496 27.49 -20.15 -19.81
N ASP A 497 27.78 -19.21 -20.71
CA ASP A 497 28.19 -17.87 -20.31
C ASP A 497 27.03 -17.16 -19.59
N HIS A 498 27.29 -16.76 -18.34
CA HIS A 498 26.34 -16.09 -17.44
C HIS A 498 25.73 -14.81 -18.04
N GLY A 499 26.49 -14.09 -18.88
CA GLY A 499 26.08 -12.84 -19.50
C GLY A 499 25.90 -11.71 -18.48
N ASP A 500 24.95 -10.82 -18.70
CA ASP A 500 24.78 -9.62 -17.89
C ASP A 500 23.81 -9.87 -16.73
N LEU A 501 24.26 -9.58 -15.50
CA LEU A 501 23.39 -9.44 -14.33
C LEU A 501 22.80 -8.03 -14.35
N ILE A 502 21.47 -7.93 -14.26
CA ILE A 502 20.74 -6.67 -14.36
C ILE A 502 19.93 -6.49 -13.07
N CYS A 503 20.08 -5.31 -12.47
CA CYS A 503 19.20 -4.85 -11.41
C CYS A 503 18.12 -3.94 -12.01
N GLY A 504 16.89 -4.42 -12.01
CA GLY A 504 15.70 -3.65 -12.35
C GLY A 504 15.12 -2.97 -11.12
N MET A 505 14.23 -2.01 -11.34
CA MET A 505 13.43 -1.41 -10.27
C MET A 505 12.01 -1.15 -10.73
N GLU A 506 11.07 -1.36 -9.83
CA GLU A 506 9.63 -1.26 -10.08
C GLU A 506 8.90 -0.65 -8.88
N ALA A 507 7.77 0.00 -9.13
CA ALA A 507 6.94 0.56 -8.08
C ALA A 507 6.02 -0.52 -7.49
N TYR A 508 6.10 -0.68 -6.18
CA TYR A 508 5.28 -1.60 -5.40
C TYR A 508 4.42 -0.83 -4.40
N THR A 509 3.21 -1.32 -4.19
CA THR A 509 2.26 -0.86 -3.18
C THR A 509 2.34 -1.77 -1.94
N PRO A 510 1.98 -1.30 -0.75
CA PRO A 510 2.12 -2.07 0.49
C PRO A 510 1.20 -3.29 0.62
N ASP A 511 0.31 -3.53 -0.35
CA ASP A 511 -0.67 -4.63 -0.38
C ASP A 511 -0.63 -5.48 -1.68
N LYS A 512 0.40 -5.33 -2.51
CA LYS A 512 0.57 -6.08 -3.79
C LYS A 512 -0.57 -5.87 -4.81
N ALA A 513 -1.37 -4.81 -4.71
CA ALA A 513 -2.42 -4.48 -5.67
C ALA A 513 -2.10 -3.17 -6.40
N PRO A 514 -2.33 -3.06 -7.73
CA PRO A 514 -2.09 -1.79 -8.41
C PRO A 514 -2.99 -0.67 -7.89
N THR A 515 -2.57 0.57 -8.10
CA THR A 515 -3.30 1.75 -7.64
C THR A 515 -3.89 2.48 -8.85
N VAL A 516 -5.22 2.56 -8.93
CA VAL A 516 -5.97 3.18 -10.03
C VAL A 516 -7.13 4.02 -9.52
N GLY A 517 -7.43 5.17 -10.10
CA GLY A 517 -8.66 5.94 -9.78
C GLY A 517 -8.40 7.40 -9.44
N GLU A 518 -9.46 8.11 -9.05
CA GLU A 518 -9.40 9.54 -8.70
C GLU A 518 -8.86 9.74 -7.28
N SER A 519 -7.86 10.62 -7.13
CA SER A 519 -7.28 10.96 -5.83
C SER A 519 -8.23 11.82 -5.01
N SER A 520 -8.37 11.50 -3.72
CA SER A 520 -9.15 12.32 -2.78
C SER A 520 -8.52 13.68 -2.48
N GLN A 521 -7.23 13.85 -2.80
CA GLN A 521 -6.48 15.09 -2.55
C GLN A 521 -6.77 16.20 -3.58
N ALA A 522 -7.13 15.84 -4.82
CA ALA A 522 -7.42 16.78 -5.90
C ALA A 522 -8.44 16.22 -6.91
N ARG A 523 -9.51 16.98 -7.16
CA ARG A 523 -10.59 16.58 -8.06
C ARG A 523 -10.14 16.65 -9.52
N GLY A 524 -10.40 15.59 -10.27
CA GLY A 524 -9.95 15.40 -11.65
C GLY A 524 -8.53 14.85 -11.77
N TYR A 525 -7.83 14.60 -10.65
CA TYR A 525 -6.51 13.96 -10.64
C TYR A 525 -6.66 12.45 -10.52
N TYR A 526 -6.36 11.73 -11.59
CA TYR A 526 -6.39 10.27 -11.63
C TYR A 526 -4.98 9.70 -11.52
N VAL A 527 -4.84 8.55 -10.86
CA VAL A 527 -3.58 7.82 -10.69
C VAL A 527 -3.70 6.48 -11.40
N LEU A 528 -2.63 6.03 -12.07
CA LEU A 528 -2.42 4.63 -12.47
C LEU A 528 -0.93 4.28 -12.28
N ASN A 529 -0.58 3.87 -11.06
CA ASN A 529 0.81 3.63 -10.63
C ASN A 529 0.91 2.38 -9.73
N GLY A 530 2.13 2.02 -9.31
CA GLY A 530 2.37 0.94 -8.35
C GLY A 530 1.95 -0.44 -8.87
N LEU A 531 2.35 -0.80 -10.09
CA LEU A 531 1.86 -2.02 -10.75
C LEU A 531 2.47 -3.33 -10.22
N ASN A 532 3.32 -3.30 -9.18
CA ASN A 532 3.83 -4.47 -8.44
C ASN A 532 4.44 -5.57 -9.34
N GLY A 533 5.24 -5.21 -10.34
CA GLY A 533 5.80 -6.16 -11.31
C GLY A 533 4.81 -6.86 -12.24
N GLN A 534 3.56 -6.43 -12.23
CA GLN A 534 2.48 -6.99 -13.06
C GLN A 534 2.06 -6.03 -14.19
N GLY A 535 2.89 -5.01 -14.47
CA GLY A 535 2.56 -3.90 -15.36
C GLY A 535 2.11 -4.35 -16.75
N LEU A 536 2.92 -5.15 -17.45
CA LEU A 536 2.52 -5.66 -18.77
C LEU A 536 1.24 -6.49 -18.70
N SER A 537 1.10 -7.33 -17.67
CA SER A 537 -0.03 -8.25 -17.55
C SER A 537 -1.37 -7.56 -17.26
N LEU A 538 -1.36 -6.38 -16.63
CA LEU A 538 -2.59 -5.68 -16.21
C LEU A 538 -2.85 -4.36 -16.93
N ALA A 539 -1.84 -3.73 -17.54
CA ALA A 539 -1.95 -2.35 -18.01
C ALA A 539 -3.02 -2.14 -19.10
N GLY A 540 -3.19 -3.07 -20.04
CA GLY A 540 -4.23 -2.98 -21.06
C GLY A 540 -5.64 -2.88 -20.46
N GLY A 541 -5.98 -3.80 -19.56
CA GLY A 541 -7.25 -3.80 -18.84
C GLY A 541 -7.39 -2.62 -17.87
N LEU A 542 -6.33 -2.25 -17.16
CA LEU A 542 -6.35 -1.09 -16.25
C LEU A 542 -6.53 0.24 -17.01
N GLY A 543 -5.94 0.37 -18.19
CA GLY A 543 -6.11 1.54 -19.04
C GLY A 543 -7.54 1.67 -19.58
N GLU A 544 -8.15 0.55 -19.98
CA GLU A 544 -9.57 0.49 -20.35
C GLU A 544 -10.47 0.85 -19.16
N LEU A 545 -10.24 0.22 -18.00
CA LEU A 545 -10.98 0.48 -16.77
C LEU A 545 -10.95 1.96 -16.39
N LEU A 546 -9.76 2.57 -16.36
CA LEU A 546 -9.61 3.97 -15.99
C LEU A 546 -10.22 4.91 -17.03
N ALA A 547 -10.09 4.60 -18.33
CA ALA A 547 -10.72 5.39 -19.38
C ALA A 547 -12.25 5.38 -19.26
N ASN A 548 -12.85 4.22 -18.98
CA ASN A 548 -14.29 4.09 -18.72
C ASN A 548 -14.68 4.86 -17.46
N TRP A 549 -13.92 4.72 -16.38
CA TRP A 549 -14.17 5.45 -15.13
C TRP A 549 -14.12 6.98 -15.32
N ILE A 550 -13.13 7.50 -16.05
CA ILE A 550 -13.02 8.94 -16.38
C ILE A 550 -14.23 9.43 -17.19
N CYS A 551 -14.74 8.59 -18.11
CA CYS A 551 -15.81 8.97 -19.02
C CYS A 551 -17.22 8.83 -18.41
N ASP A 552 -17.45 7.78 -17.62
CA ASP A 552 -18.78 7.40 -17.11
C ASP A 552 -18.96 7.72 -15.62
N GLY A 553 -17.86 7.95 -14.88
CA GLY A 553 -17.86 8.33 -13.46
C GLY A 553 -17.98 7.16 -12.47
N ILE A 554 -18.38 5.98 -12.90
CA ILE A 554 -18.53 4.78 -12.05
C ILE A 554 -17.89 3.57 -12.75
N PRO A 555 -17.01 2.81 -12.08
CA PRO A 555 -16.44 1.56 -12.61
C PRO A 555 -17.50 0.51 -12.91
N GLU A 556 -17.25 -0.33 -13.92
CA GLU A 556 -18.17 -1.42 -14.26
C GLU A 556 -18.00 -2.68 -13.39
N ILE A 557 -16.80 -2.83 -12.83
CA ILE A 557 -16.37 -3.97 -12.01
C ILE A 557 -15.99 -3.47 -10.60
N ASP A 558 -15.87 -4.38 -9.63
CA ASP A 558 -15.38 -4.00 -8.31
C ASP A 558 -13.90 -3.60 -8.37
N VAL A 559 -13.62 -2.38 -7.91
CA VAL A 559 -12.28 -1.79 -7.84
C VAL A 559 -11.86 -1.50 -6.41
N ALA A 560 -12.61 -1.94 -5.38
CA ALA A 560 -12.32 -1.64 -3.99
C ALA A 560 -10.92 -2.08 -3.51
N HIS A 561 -10.29 -3.06 -4.15
CA HIS A 561 -8.92 -3.47 -3.83
C HIS A 561 -7.85 -2.78 -4.70
N LEU A 562 -8.26 -2.00 -5.72
CA LEU A 562 -7.37 -1.30 -6.66
C LEU A 562 -7.43 0.21 -6.53
N ASP A 563 -8.54 0.72 -5.99
CA ASP A 563 -8.81 2.15 -5.92
C ASP A 563 -7.78 2.86 -5.04
N VAL A 564 -7.28 4.00 -5.52
CA VAL A 564 -6.31 4.86 -4.82
C VAL A 564 -6.81 5.33 -3.46
N GLY A 565 -8.12 5.52 -3.31
CA GLY A 565 -8.77 5.85 -2.05
C GLY A 565 -8.81 4.70 -1.03
N ARG A 566 -8.20 3.54 -1.29
CA ARG A 566 -8.07 2.48 -0.26
C ARG A 566 -7.01 2.79 0.78
N PHE A 567 -6.06 3.67 0.45
CA PHE A 567 -4.98 4.05 1.35
C PHE A 567 -5.26 5.40 2.02
N LEU A 568 -4.72 5.55 3.22
CA LEU A 568 -4.67 6.81 3.96
C LEU A 568 -3.32 7.48 3.71
N GLU A 569 -3.21 8.78 3.99
CA GLU A 569 -1.94 9.53 3.91
C GLU A 569 -0.82 8.86 4.71
N LEU A 570 -1.13 8.20 5.83
CA LEU A 570 -0.15 7.46 6.64
C LEU A 570 0.50 6.26 5.92
N HIS A 571 -0.16 5.67 4.93
CA HIS A 571 0.42 4.56 4.13
C HIS A 571 1.35 5.09 3.03
N ALA A 572 1.27 6.38 2.70
CA ALA A 572 2.22 7.04 1.81
C ALA A 572 3.51 7.50 2.54
N ASN A 573 3.67 7.15 3.82
CA ASN A 573 4.89 7.42 4.57
C ASN A 573 6.06 6.62 3.98
N SER A 574 7.17 7.30 3.68
CA SER A 574 8.32 6.66 3.03
C SER A 574 9.02 5.61 3.90
N GLN A 575 9.05 5.75 5.24
CA GLN A 575 9.64 4.71 6.10
C GLN A 575 8.76 3.47 6.13
N TYR A 576 7.44 3.64 6.28
CA TYR A 576 6.48 2.55 6.20
C TYR A 576 6.63 1.77 4.89
N LEU A 577 6.71 2.48 3.76
CA LEU A 577 6.87 1.86 2.45
C LEU A 577 8.25 1.19 2.28
N MET A 578 9.35 1.83 2.73
CA MET A 578 10.69 1.24 2.65
C MET A 578 10.80 -0.07 3.43
N GLU A 579 10.08 -0.19 4.56
CA GLU A 579 10.03 -1.41 5.34
C GLU A 579 9.10 -2.47 4.70
N ARG A 580 7.94 -2.06 4.17
CA ARG A 580 6.91 -2.99 3.64
C ARG A 580 7.21 -3.53 2.26
N VAL A 581 7.67 -2.67 1.36
CA VAL A 581 7.76 -3.00 -0.07
C VAL A 581 8.74 -4.15 -0.38
N PRO A 582 9.88 -4.33 0.30
CA PRO A 582 10.75 -5.48 0.06
C PRO A 582 10.07 -6.83 0.30
N GLU A 583 9.28 -6.95 1.37
CA GLU A 583 8.45 -8.13 1.65
C GLU A 583 7.47 -8.37 0.49
N ILE A 584 6.79 -7.32 0.01
CA ILE A 584 5.84 -7.43 -1.11
C ILE A 584 6.50 -7.91 -2.41
N ALA A 585 7.65 -7.34 -2.76
CA ALA A 585 8.35 -7.67 -4.00
C ALA A 585 8.87 -9.11 -4.00
N ALA A 586 9.36 -9.60 -2.85
CA ALA A 586 9.76 -11.00 -2.68
C ALA A 586 8.59 -11.98 -2.88
N MET A 587 7.35 -11.54 -2.63
CA MET A 587 6.17 -12.37 -2.75
C MET A 587 5.65 -12.52 -4.17
N THR A 588 6.43 -12.27 -5.23
CA THR A 588 5.96 -12.27 -6.63
C THR A 588 5.16 -13.55 -6.98
N TYR A 589 5.66 -14.73 -6.62
CA TYR A 589 5.01 -16.02 -6.88
C TYR A 589 4.20 -16.58 -5.70
N SER A 590 4.23 -15.93 -4.55
CA SER A 590 3.41 -16.32 -3.40
C SER A 590 1.96 -15.88 -3.60
N ASN A 591 1.01 -16.79 -3.34
CA ASN A 591 -0.40 -16.43 -3.23
C ASN A 591 -0.72 -15.93 -1.81
N MET A 592 -1.41 -14.78 -1.76
CA MET A 592 -1.88 -14.17 -0.52
C MET A 592 -3.37 -14.46 -0.37
N TYR A 593 -3.71 -15.26 0.63
CA TYR A 593 -5.11 -15.48 0.98
C TYR A 593 -5.59 -14.40 1.96
N ASN A 594 -6.90 -14.36 2.20
CA ASN A 594 -7.52 -13.38 3.10
C ASN A 594 -6.96 -13.42 4.55
N SER A 595 -6.34 -14.52 4.95
CA SER A 595 -5.68 -14.67 6.26
C SER A 595 -4.27 -14.09 6.32
N HIS A 596 -3.66 -13.76 5.18
CA HIS A 596 -2.25 -13.36 5.13
C HIS A 596 -1.97 -12.10 5.95
N GLN A 597 -0.92 -12.16 6.78
CA GLN A 597 -0.42 -11.09 7.63
C GLN A 597 1.04 -10.81 7.31
N PHE A 598 1.31 -9.56 6.97
CA PHE A 598 2.67 -9.09 6.73
C PHE A 598 3.46 -8.99 8.05
N HIS A 599 4.76 -9.26 7.98
CA HIS A 599 5.64 -9.19 9.15
C HIS A 599 6.43 -7.88 9.24
N SER A 600 6.51 -7.10 8.17
CA SER A 600 7.17 -5.80 8.16
C SER A 600 6.19 -4.62 8.36
N ALA A 601 6.73 -3.45 8.74
CA ALA A 601 5.99 -2.20 8.89
C ALA A 601 4.72 -2.33 9.77
N ARG A 602 4.87 -2.97 10.95
CA ARG A 602 3.80 -3.25 11.93
C ARG A 602 3.78 -2.23 13.06
N ASN A 603 2.73 -2.27 13.88
CA ASN A 603 2.50 -1.40 15.04
C ASN A 603 2.34 0.09 14.68
N LEU A 604 1.78 0.40 13.50
CA LEU A 604 1.57 1.77 13.05
C LEU A 604 0.41 2.47 13.79
N ARG A 605 -0.70 1.74 14.00
CA ARG A 605 -1.86 2.19 14.78
C ARG A 605 -2.19 1.11 15.79
N MET A 606 -2.33 1.50 17.05
CA MET A 606 -2.68 0.59 18.14
C MET A 606 -3.81 1.22 18.94
N SER A 607 -4.73 0.39 19.45
CA SER A 607 -5.65 0.86 20.49
C SER A 607 -4.87 1.16 21.77
N PRO A 608 -5.32 2.11 22.62
CA PRO A 608 -4.73 2.38 23.93
C PRO A 608 -4.59 1.15 24.85
N ILE A 609 -5.31 0.07 24.55
CA ILE A 609 -5.33 -1.18 25.32
C ILE A 609 -4.49 -2.30 24.67
N TYR A 610 -3.74 -2.01 23.61
CA TYR A 610 -2.97 -3.00 22.85
C TYR A 610 -2.04 -3.84 23.74
N HIS A 611 -1.32 -3.22 24.67
CA HIS A 611 -0.39 -3.94 25.54
C HIS A 611 -1.12 -4.89 26.50
N GLN A 612 -2.27 -4.47 27.03
CA GLN A 612 -3.11 -5.30 27.88
C GLN A 612 -3.66 -6.51 27.11
N LEU A 613 -4.08 -6.31 25.86
CA LEU A 613 -4.55 -7.40 24.99
C LEU A 613 -3.41 -8.36 24.64
N ARG A 614 -2.22 -7.84 24.35
CA ARG A 614 -1.00 -8.65 24.11
C ARG A 614 -0.70 -9.55 25.32
N ASP A 615 -0.73 -8.96 26.51
CA ASP A 615 -0.45 -9.66 27.77
C ASP A 615 -1.56 -10.67 28.10
N ALA A 616 -2.79 -10.41 27.67
CA ALA A 616 -3.93 -11.34 27.75
C ALA A 616 -3.89 -12.48 26.71
N GLY A 617 -2.89 -12.54 25.83
CA GLY A 617 -2.74 -13.64 24.87
C GLY A 617 -3.10 -13.31 23.42
N ALA A 618 -3.43 -12.06 23.08
CA ALA A 618 -3.77 -11.67 21.70
C ALA A 618 -2.66 -12.01 20.69
N MET A 619 -3.03 -12.65 19.59
CA MET A 619 -2.23 -12.76 18.38
C MET A 619 -2.74 -11.75 17.36
N PHE A 620 -1.90 -10.77 16.99
CA PHE A 620 -2.31 -9.62 16.19
C PHE A 620 -2.09 -9.82 14.71
N GLY A 621 -3.09 -9.42 13.93
CA GLY A 621 -3.00 -9.11 12.50
C GLY A 621 -3.12 -7.61 12.27
N GLU A 622 -2.96 -7.18 11.01
CA GLU A 622 -2.96 -5.78 10.61
C GLU A 622 -3.98 -5.50 9.51
N ILE A 623 -4.81 -4.47 9.71
CA ILE A 623 -5.66 -3.89 8.66
C ILE A 623 -5.67 -2.36 8.81
N MET A 624 -5.36 -1.63 7.73
CA MET A 624 -5.32 -0.15 7.69
C MET A 624 -4.38 0.48 8.73
N GLY A 625 -3.27 -0.22 9.00
CA GLY A 625 -2.26 0.11 10.00
C GLY A 625 -2.63 -0.32 11.43
N TYR A 626 -3.87 -0.76 11.69
CA TYR A 626 -4.29 -1.18 13.02
C TYR A 626 -3.85 -2.59 13.36
N GLU A 627 -3.19 -2.74 14.50
CA GLU A 627 -3.01 -4.03 15.16
C GLU A 627 -4.33 -4.50 15.78
N ARG A 628 -4.81 -5.67 15.34
CA ARG A 628 -6.09 -6.25 15.73
C ARG A 628 -5.93 -7.68 16.23
N PRO A 629 -6.45 -8.05 17.41
CA PRO A 629 -6.43 -9.44 17.87
C PRO A 629 -7.20 -10.35 16.90
N LEU A 630 -6.51 -11.31 16.29
CA LEU A 630 -7.12 -12.33 15.44
C LEU A 630 -7.74 -13.44 16.29
N TRP A 631 -6.99 -13.90 17.30
CA TRP A 631 -7.40 -14.85 18.35
C TRP A 631 -6.54 -14.60 19.62
N PHE A 632 -6.85 -15.30 20.70
CA PHE A 632 -6.16 -15.27 21.98
C PHE A 632 -5.61 -16.66 22.33
N GLU A 633 -4.33 -16.73 22.64
CA GLU A 633 -3.70 -17.94 23.16
C GLU A 633 -4.03 -18.09 24.66
N GLN A 634 -4.46 -19.29 25.08
CA GLN A 634 -4.90 -19.56 26.45
C GLN A 634 -3.76 -19.53 27.48
N ASN A 635 -2.51 -19.83 27.07
CA ASN A 635 -1.34 -19.87 27.93
C ASN A 635 -0.14 -19.18 27.25
N PRO A 636 -0.18 -17.85 27.07
CA PRO A 636 0.83 -17.14 26.31
C PRO A 636 2.17 -17.15 27.06
N LYS A 637 3.26 -17.49 26.37
CA LYS A 637 4.62 -17.34 26.90
C LYS A 637 5.01 -15.86 26.94
N PRO A 638 5.69 -15.36 28.00
CA PRO A 638 6.07 -13.94 28.09
C PRO A 638 6.91 -13.41 26.93
N GLU A 639 7.80 -14.23 26.35
CA GLU A 639 8.73 -13.82 25.27
C GLU A 639 8.19 -14.09 23.86
N ARG A 640 6.89 -14.36 23.70
CA ARG A 640 6.32 -14.71 22.38
C ARG A 640 6.28 -13.50 21.44
N ASN A 641 6.39 -13.76 20.14
CA ASN A 641 6.01 -12.78 19.14
C ASN A 641 4.48 -12.75 19.01
N ALA A 642 3.86 -11.67 19.49
CA ALA A 642 2.42 -11.50 19.43
C ALA A 642 1.90 -11.06 18.05
N LEU A 643 2.78 -10.83 17.08
CA LEU A 643 2.39 -10.50 15.71
C LEU A 643 2.30 -11.79 14.89
N PHE A 644 1.11 -12.13 14.42
CA PHE A 644 0.95 -13.21 13.46
C PHE A 644 1.59 -12.79 12.13
N ARG A 645 2.28 -13.74 11.50
CA ARG A 645 2.98 -13.56 10.22
C ARG A 645 2.66 -14.73 9.29
N GLY A 646 2.58 -14.44 8.00
CA GLY A 646 2.20 -15.43 7.01
C GLY A 646 0.69 -15.66 7.01
N GLN A 647 0.26 -16.87 6.68
CA GLN A 647 -1.15 -17.19 6.46
C GLN A 647 -1.51 -18.55 7.02
N ASP A 648 -2.81 -18.83 7.11
CA ASP A 648 -3.30 -20.12 7.55
C ASP A 648 -2.81 -21.25 6.64
N ALA A 649 -2.59 -22.43 7.24
CA ALA A 649 -2.29 -23.64 6.50
C ALA A 649 -3.43 -23.96 5.52
N LEU A 650 -3.06 -24.49 4.34
CA LEU A 650 -4.04 -24.86 3.31
C LEU A 650 -4.66 -26.23 3.53
N ILE A 651 -4.09 -27.05 4.41
CA ILE A 651 -4.56 -28.40 4.75
C ILE A 651 -4.77 -28.48 6.24
N GLY A 652 -5.86 -29.12 6.63
CA GLY A 652 -6.18 -29.39 8.02
C GLY A 652 -6.50 -28.11 8.79
N ARG A 653 -6.77 -28.31 10.08
CA ARG A 653 -7.26 -27.23 10.93
C ARG A 653 -6.15 -26.20 11.17
N PRO A 654 -6.47 -24.89 11.09
CA PRO A 654 -5.52 -23.84 11.37
C PRO A 654 -5.04 -23.87 12.83
N ILE A 655 -3.86 -23.29 13.07
CA ILE A 655 -3.22 -23.23 14.40
C ILE A 655 -4.08 -22.57 15.48
N TRP A 656 -5.01 -21.69 15.06
CA TRP A 656 -5.89 -20.93 15.94
C TRP A 656 -7.20 -21.66 16.27
N PHE A 657 -7.48 -22.81 15.65
CA PHE A 657 -8.80 -23.46 15.69
C PHE A 657 -9.31 -23.68 17.12
N ASP A 658 -8.48 -24.27 17.99
CA ASP A 658 -8.89 -24.60 19.37
C ASP A 658 -9.06 -23.34 20.24
N SER A 659 -8.23 -22.31 20.04
CA SER A 659 -8.39 -21.00 20.69
C SER A 659 -9.71 -20.34 20.29
N VAL A 660 -9.97 -20.24 18.98
CA VAL A 660 -11.18 -19.63 18.44
C VAL A 660 -12.43 -20.42 18.86
N ALA A 661 -12.35 -21.75 18.99
CA ALA A 661 -13.45 -22.56 19.52
C ALA A 661 -13.83 -22.14 20.95
N ALA A 662 -12.85 -21.94 21.83
CA ALA A 662 -13.08 -21.52 23.21
C ALA A 662 -13.62 -20.08 23.30
N GLU A 663 -13.09 -19.17 22.49
CA GLU A 663 -13.59 -17.79 22.38
C GLU A 663 -15.03 -17.76 21.86
N TYR A 664 -15.32 -18.55 20.83
CA TYR A 664 -16.64 -18.70 20.24
C TYR A 664 -17.65 -19.20 21.28
N GLU A 665 -17.29 -20.25 22.02
CA GLU A 665 -18.12 -20.82 23.09
C GLU A 665 -18.38 -19.78 24.18
N ALA A 666 -17.38 -18.96 24.55
CA ALA A 666 -17.57 -17.86 25.49
C ALA A 666 -18.58 -16.81 24.98
N CYS A 667 -18.50 -16.42 23.71
CA CYS A 667 -19.45 -15.49 23.10
C CYS A 667 -20.87 -16.07 23.03
N ARG A 668 -21.02 -17.39 22.85
CA ARG A 668 -22.33 -18.06 22.78
C ARG A 668 -22.96 -18.31 24.15
N GLU A 669 -22.16 -18.77 25.12
CA GLU A 669 -22.67 -19.32 26.38
C GLU A 669 -22.40 -18.40 27.58
N ARG A 670 -21.50 -17.43 27.45
CA ARG A 670 -21.05 -16.56 28.56
C ARG A 670 -20.91 -15.10 28.12
N VAL A 671 -19.68 -14.57 28.14
CA VAL A 671 -19.35 -13.24 27.64
C VAL A 671 -17.97 -13.23 27.00
N GLY A 672 -17.92 -12.74 25.77
CA GLY A 672 -16.72 -12.40 25.03
C GLY A 672 -16.46 -10.88 25.05
N LEU A 673 -15.19 -10.49 25.00
CA LEU A 673 -14.76 -9.10 24.85
C LEU A 673 -13.91 -8.94 23.59
N VAL A 674 -14.38 -8.16 22.62
CA VAL A 674 -13.71 -7.98 21.32
C VAL A 674 -13.24 -6.53 21.16
N ASP A 675 -11.99 -6.33 20.73
CA ASP A 675 -11.49 -5.00 20.34
C ASP A 675 -11.94 -4.65 18.92
N MET A 676 -12.87 -3.70 18.82
CA MET A 676 -13.46 -3.18 17.59
C MET A 676 -12.91 -1.79 17.21
N SER A 677 -11.81 -1.36 17.85
CA SER A 677 -11.25 -0.01 17.71
C SER A 677 -10.87 0.36 16.27
N SER A 678 -10.60 -0.62 15.39
CA SER A 678 -10.22 -0.36 14.01
C SER A 678 -11.38 0.06 13.09
N PHE A 679 -12.65 -0.10 13.49
CA PHE A 679 -13.77 0.31 12.64
C PHE A 679 -13.72 1.80 12.34
N THR A 680 -14.08 2.19 11.13
CA THR A 680 -14.14 3.60 10.72
C THR A 680 -15.27 4.31 11.45
N LYS A 681 -15.02 5.53 11.94
CA LYS A 681 -15.99 6.30 12.73
C LYS A 681 -16.05 7.74 12.25
N PHE A 682 -17.26 8.27 12.06
CA PHE A 682 -17.48 9.68 11.73
C PHE A 682 -18.49 10.34 12.66
N ASP A 683 -18.23 11.59 13.03
CA ASP A 683 -19.24 12.50 13.54
C ASP A 683 -19.76 13.35 12.37
N ILE A 684 -21.07 13.36 12.17
CA ILE A 684 -21.74 14.07 11.07
C ILE A 684 -22.74 15.03 11.68
N MET A 685 -22.48 16.32 11.51
CA MET A 685 -23.22 17.39 12.18
C MET A 685 -23.73 18.44 11.21
N GLY A 686 -24.78 19.16 11.56
CA GLY A 686 -25.27 20.32 10.83
C GLY A 686 -26.78 20.36 10.63
N PRO A 687 -27.33 21.51 10.21
CA PRO A 687 -28.77 21.68 10.04
C PRO A 687 -29.35 20.80 8.92
N ASP A 688 -28.56 20.46 7.90
CA ASP A 688 -29.00 19.65 6.76
C ASP A 688 -28.78 18.13 6.96
N VAL A 689 -28.26 17.68 8.10
CA VAL A 689 -27.77 16.30 8.26
C VAL A 689 -28.83 15.23 7.98
N VAL A 690 -30.07 15.45 8.40
CA VAL A 690 -31.17 14.50 8.16
C VAL A 690 -31.50 14.41 6.67
N ARG A 691 -31.64 15.56 5.99
CA ARG A 691 -31.90 15.63 4.55
C ARG A 691 -30.77 14.95 3.76
N PHE A 692 -29.54 15.23 4.15
CA PHE A 692 -28.34 14.68 3.53
C PHE A 692 -28.25 13.15 3.68
N LEU A 693 -28.32 12.64 4.92
CA LEU A 693 -28.23 11.20 5.18
C LEU A 693 -29.45 10.42 4.66
N GLN A 694 -30.65 11.01 4.66
CA GLN A 694 -31.83 10.39 4.05
C GLN A 694 -31.65 10.13 2.57
N TYR A 695 -30.93 10.99 1.85
CA TYR A 695 -30.68 10.81 0.42
C TYR A 695 -29.50 9.84 0.17
N LEU A 696 -28.49 9.88 1.03
CA LEU A 696 -27.26 9.09 0.87
C LEU A 696 -27.45 7.60 1.21
N CYS A 697 -28.28 7.30 2.22
CA CYS A 697 -28.51 5.96 2.72
C CYS A 697 -29.81 5.37 2.16
N SER A 698 -29.96 4.05 2.04
CA SER A 698 -31.20 3.41 1.59
C SER A 698 -32.25 3.20 2.68
N ALA A 699 -31.87 3.09 3.96
CA ALA A 699 -32.82 2.98 5.07
C ALA A 699 -33.36 4.35 5.49
N ASN A 700 -34.53 4.38 6.15
CA ASN A 700 -35.04 5.60 6.77
C ASN A 700 -34.25 5.93 8.05
N ILE A 701 -33.41 6.97 7.96
CA ILE A 701 -32.54 7.43 9.06
C ILE A 701 -33.23 8.47 9.95
N ASP A 702 -34.34 9.07 9.50
CA ASP A 702 -35.14 10.02 10.30
C ASP A 702 -35.97 9.26 11.32
N ARG A 703 -35.29 8.82 12.38
CA ARG A 703 -35.84 8.05 13.50
C ARG A 703 -35.70 8.84 14.80
N PRO A 704 -36.45 8.50 15.86
CA PRO A 704 -36.31 9.19 17.15
C PRO A 704 -34.85 9.24 17.62
N ILE A 705 -34.46 10.30 18.32
CA ILE A 705 -33.12 10.46 18.89
C ILE A 705 -32.77 9.25 19.78
N GLY A 706 -31.50 8.82 19.73
CA GLY A 706 -31.00 7.60 20.35
C GLY A 706 -31.28 6.34 19.54
N THR A 707 -31.86 6.42 18.34
CA THR A 707 -32.06 5.26 17.46
C THR A 707 -30.82 5.04 16.60
N THR A 708 -30.47 3.77 16.42
CA THR A 708 -29.41 3.32 15.54
C THR A 708 -30.00 2.58 14.36
N VAL A 709 -29.53 2.88 13.15
CA VAL A 709 -30.01 2.27 11.90
C VAL A 709 -28.83 1.65 11.16
N TYR A 710 -28.92 0.35 10.90
CA TYR A 710 -28.03 -0.31 9.94
C TYR A 710 -28.56 -0.09 8.52
N THR A 711 -27.72 0.45 7.63
CA THR A 711 -28.09 0.87 6.28
C THR A 711 -26.92 0.70 5.30
N GLY A 712 -27.19 0.77 4.01
CA GLY A 712 -26.14 0.93 3.00
C GLY A 712 -26.20 2.29 2.33
N MET A 713 -25.06 2.75 1.82
CA MET A 713 -24.96 3.80 0.81
C MET A 713 -24.78 3.14 -0.55
N GLN A 714 -25.67 3.44 -1.49
CA GLN A 714 -25.62 2.88 -2.84
C GLN A 714 -25.10 3.91 -3.84
N HIS A 715 -24.52 3.42 -4.93
CA HIS A 715 -24.30 4.24 -6.13
C HIS A 715 -25.50 4.09 -7.09
N GLU A 716 -25.49 4.84 -8.18
CA GLU A 716 -26.62 4.99 -9.10
C GLU A 716 -27.10 3.67 -9.75
N ARG A 717 -26.25 2.64 -9.80
CA ARG A 717 -26.61 1.30 -10.31
C ARG A 717 -27.12 0.35 -9.21
N GLY A 718 -27.21 0.81 -7.96
CA GLY A 718 -27.81 0.07 -6.83
C GLY A 718 -26.85 -0.80 -6.01
N GLY A 719 -25.57 -0.91 -6.39
CA GLY A 719 -24.55 -1.64 -5.61
C GLY A 719 -24.08 -0.87 -4.38
N TYR A 720 -23.40 -1.55 -3.45
CA TYR A 720 -22.94 -0.93 -2.20
C TYR A 720 -21.63 -0.16 -2.39
N VAL A 721 -21.67 1.16 -2.16
CA VAL A 721 -20.46 1.94 -1.91
C VAL A 721 -19.87 1.54 -0.56
N THR A 722 -20.74 1.41 0.45
CA THR A 722 -20.42 0.95 1.80
C THR A 722 -21.68 0.49 2.52
N ASP A 723 -21.54 -0.34 3.54
CA ASP A 723 -22.54 -0.54 4.58
C ASP A 723 -22.11 0.17 5.87
N CYS A 724 -23.07 0.65 6.65
CA CYS A 724 -22.79 1.40 7.87
C CYS A 724 -23.92 1.35 8.88
N THR A 725 -23.56 1.75 10.10
CA THR A 725 -24.47 1.96 11.21
C THR A 725 -24.52 3.45 11.53
N LEU A 726 -25.72 4.03 11.60
CA LEU A 726 -25.95 5.44 11.92
C LEU A 726 -26.75 5.57 13.21
N SER A 727 -26.15 6.20 14.22
CA SER A 727 -26.80 6.53 15.49
C SER A 727 -27.17 8.00 15.53
N ARG A 728 -28.47 8.30 15.65
CA ARG A 728 -28.94 9.68 15.78
C ARG A 728 -28.70 10.19 17.21
N LEU A 729 -27.79 11.13 17.37
CA LEU A 729 -27.41 11.68 18.68
C LEU A 729 -28.25 12.89 19.07
N SER A 730 -28.62 13.72 18.09
CA SER A 730 -29.49 14.88 18.30
C SER A 730 -30.31 15.18 17.03
N GLU A 731 -31.01 16.31 16.99
CA GLU A 731 -31.67 16.78 15.77
C GLU A 731 -30.67 17.06 14.63
N THR A 732 -29.44 17.43 14.97
CA THR A 732 -28.41 17.93 14.06
C THR A 732 -27.09 17.15 14.13
N SER A 733 -27.07 15.96 14.75
CA SER A 733 -25.86 15.15 14.90
C SER A 733 -26.12 13.65 14.79
N TYR A 734 -25.25 12.97 14.04
CA TYR A 734 -25.20 11.53 13.86
C TYR A 734 -23.79 11.01 14.08
N PHE A 735 -23.68 9.83 14.70
CA PHE A 735 -22.45 9.05 14.76
C PHE A 735 -22.54 7.88 13.78
N MET A 736 -21.59 7.79 12.87
CA MET A 736 -21.51 6.77 11.85
C MET A 736 -20.38 5.79 12.14
N VAL A 737 -20.64 4.51 11.96
CA VAL A 737 -19.65 3.43 12.04
C VAL A 737 -19.66 2.64 10.73
N ALA A 738 -18.49 2.43 10.15
CA ALA A 738 -18.30 1.74 8.87
C ALA A 738 -17.12 0.74 8.95
N PRO A 739 -17.00 -0.19 7.99
CA PRO A 739 -15.88 -1.12 7.90
C PRO A 739 -14.51 -0.43 7.92
N THR A 740 -13.50 -1.05 8.53
CA THR A 740 -12.15 -0.46 8.69
C THR A 740 -11.53 0.06 7.39
N ILE A 741 -11.74 -0.63 6.27
CA ILE A 741 -11.15 -0.31 4.95
C ILE A 741 -11.88 0.82 4.20
N GLN A 742 -12.85 1.48 4.84
CA GLN A 742 -13.71 2.48 4.21
C GLN A 742 -13.42 3.93 4.62
N GLN A 743 -12.39 4.15 5.46
CA GLN A 743 -12.11 5.45 6.06
C GLN A 743 -12.03 6.59 5.03
N GLU A 744 -11.17 6.49 4.02
CA GLU A 744 -11.01 7.56 3.02
C GLU A 744 -12.17 7.60 2.00
N ARG A 745 -12.69 6.44 1.61
CA ARG A 745 -13.78 6.32 0.63
C ARG A 745 -15.10 6.89 1.12
N CYS A 746 -15.50 6.55 2.35
CA CYS A 746 -16.69 7.12 2.97
C CYS A 746 -16.58 8.63 3.06
N MET A 747 -15.42 9.14 3.50
CA MET A 747 -15.16 10.58 3.59
C MET A 747 -15.29 11.25 2.22
N THR A 748 -14.67 10.67 1.19
CA THR A 748 -14.71 11.20 -0.19
C THR A 748 -16.15 11.20 -0.74
N TRP A 749 -16.87 10.09 -0.59
CA TRP A 749 -18.26 9.95 -1.04
C TRP A 749 -19.19 10.95 -0.35
N MET A 750 -19.10 11.07 0.98
CA MET A 750 -19.92 12.01 1.74
C MET A 750 -19.62 13.46 1.37
N LYS A 751 -18.35 13.85 1.22
CA LYS A 751 -17.96 15.20 0.80
C LYS A 751 -18.46 15.53 -0.61
N TYR A 752 -18.32 14.59 -1.55
CA TYR A 752 -18.81 14.75 -2.92
C TYR A 752 -20.32 15.06 -2.93
N TRP A 753 -21.12 14.28 -2.21
CA TRP A 753 -22.57 14.48 -2.17
C TRP A 753 -22.99 15.69 -1.35
N ALA A 754 -22.28 16.03 -0.27
CA ALA A 754 -22.53 17.25 0.49
C ALA A 754 -22.42 18.49 -0.42
N ASN A 755 -21.36 18.56 -1.23
CA ASN A 755 -21.16 19.63 -2.21
C ASN A 755 -22.23 19.59 -3.31
N LYS A 756 -22.50 18.41 -3.89
CA LYS A 756 -23.50 18.25 -4.96
C LYS A 756 -24.92 18.60 -4.52
N MET A 757 -25.25 18.36 -3.26
CA MET A 757 -26.56 18.71 -2.66
C MET A 757 -26.60 20.12 -2.07
N ASN A 758 -25.48 20.86 -2.12
CA ASN A 758 -25.28 22.13 -1.41
C ASN A 758 -25.76 22.04 0.06
N ALA A 759 -25.37 20.96 0.74
CA ALA A 759 -25.80 20.65 2.09
C ALA A 759 -24.85 21.25 3.11
N THR A 760 -25.40 21.95 4.11
CA THR A 760 -24.62 22.49 5.22
C THR A 760 -24.39 21.40 6.27
N VAL A 761 -23.36 20.60 6.05
CA VAL A 761 -22.94 19.52 6.95
C VAL A 761 -21.44 19.58 7.22
N HIS A 762 -21.07 19.24 8.45
CA HIS A 762 -19.69 19.05 8.88
C HIS A 762 -19.47 17.55 9.14
N ILE A 763 -18.48 16.97 8.47
CA ILE A 763 -18.14 15.55 8.57
C ILE A 763 -16.72 15.47 9.12
N GLN A 764 -16.57 14.82 10.27
CA GLN A 764 -15.29 14.65 10.93
C GLN A 764 -14.96 13.17 11.07
N ASP A 765 -13.76 12.78 10.65
CA ASP A 765 -13.20 11.46 10.94
C ASP A 765 -12.73 11.42 12.40
N VAL A 766 -13.38 10.57 13.19
CA VAL A 766 -13.10 10.37 14.62
C VAL A 766 -12.63 8.93 14.89
N THR A 767 -12.21 8.21 13.84
CA THR A 767 -11.78 6.80 13.90
C THR A 767 -10.72 6.58 14.99
N GLY A 768 -9.73 7.46 15.04
CA GLY A 768 -8.61 7.41 16.00
C GLY A 768 -8.89 8.02 17.37
N MET A 769 -10.09 8.57 17.63
CA MET A 769 -10.41 9.22 18.91
C MET A 769 -11.01 8.25 19.93
N TYR A 770 -11.54 7.11 19.47
CA TYR A 770 -12.27 6.15 20.30
C TYR A 770 -11.64 4.76 20.26
N THR A 771 -11.48 4.18 21.44
CA THR A 771 -11.36 2.73 21.64
C THR A 771 -12.77 2.15 21.58
N ALA A 772 -12.98 1.09 20.81
CA ALA A 772 -14.29 0.44 20.74
C ALA A 772 -14.20 -1.00 21.25
N LEU A 773 -15.05 -1.35 22.20
CA LEU A 773 -15.13 -2.71 22.76
C LEU A 773 -16.52 -3.28 22.50
N ASP A 774 -16.60 -4.49 21.94
CA ASP A 774 -17.84 -5.26 21.84
C ASP A 774 -17.91 -6.21 23.04
N VAL A 775 -18.87 -5.98 23.94
CA VAL A 775 -19.15 -6.85 25.09
C VAL A 775 -20.34 -7.72 24.72
N VAL A 776 -20.08 -9.00 24.49
CA VAL A 776 -21.00 -9.84 23.71
C VAL A 776 -21.23 -11.22 24.31
N GLY A 777 -22.46 -11.72 24.23
CA GLY A 777 -22.89 -13.00 24.79
C GLY A 777 -24.00 -12.86 25.84
N PRO A 778 -24.63 -13.96 26.27
CA PRO A 778 -25.78 -13.91 27.17
C PRO A 778 -25.46 -13.25 28.53
N SER A 779 -24.26 -13.42 29.06
CA SER A 779 -23.83 -12.83 30.34
C SER A 779 -23.44 -11.35 30.23
N SER A 780 -23.31 -10.82 29.01
CA SER A 780 -22.97 -9.41 28.78
C SER A 780 -23.93 -8.45 29.50
N ARG A 781 -25.22 -8.79 29.59
CA ARG A 781 -26.23 -7.96 30.26
C ARG A 781 -25.93 -7.76 31.74
N TYR A 782 -25.54 -8.82 32.44
CA TYR A 782 -25.28 -8.77 33.88
C TYR A 782 -23.98 -8.02 34.15
N LEU A 783 -22.92 -8.36 33.41
CA LEU A 783 -21.65 -7.63 33.46
C LEU A 783 -21.85 -6.14 33.20
N MET A 784 -22.58 -5.79 32.15
CA MET A 784 -22.83 -4.40 31.80
C MET A 784 -23.69 -3.70 32.86
N ALA A 785 -24.68 -4.37 33.46
CA ALA A 785 -25.46 -3.80 34.56
C ALA A 785 -24.58 -3.49 35.79
N ASP A 786 -23.64 -4.37 36.14
CA ASP A 786 -22.76 -4.17 37.29
C ASP A 786 -21.77 -3.02 37.09
N VAL A 787 -21.14 -2.93 35.91
CA VAL A 787 -20.11 -1.90 35.66
C VAL A 787 -20.71 -0.51 35.40
N THR A 788 -22.00 -0.45 35.08
CA THR A 788 -22.71 0.81 34.78
C THR A 788 -23.69 1.25 35.85
N GLU A 789 -24.06 0.36 36.78
CA GLU A 789 -25.10 0.56 37.80
C GLU A 789 -26.47 0.95 37.22
N MET A 790 -26.72 0.66 35.93
CA MET A 790 -27.99 0.90 35.26
C MET A 790 -28.60 -0.39 34.71
N SER A 791 -29.92 -0.38 34.52
CA SER A 791 -30.61 -1.52 33.92
C SER A 791 -30.23 -1.67 32.45
N MET A 792 -29.77 -2.87 32.10
CA MET A 792 -29.47 -3.32 30.74
C MET A 792 -30.56 -4.23 30.16
N SER A 793 -31.78 -4.13 30.69
CA SER A 793 -32.94 -4.87 30.21
C SER A 793 -33.33 -4.44 28.79
N THR A 794 -34.02 -5.31 28.03
CA THR A 794 -34.52 -4.96 26.69
C THR A 794 -35.53 -3.79 26.72
N THR A 795 -36.15 -3.51 27.87
CA THR A 795 -37.06 -2.39 28.05
C THR A 795 -36.30 -1.07 28.19
N ASP A 796 -35.23 -1.07 29.00
CA ASP A 796 -34.47 0.16 29.34
C ASP A 796 -33.40 0.46 28.29
N PHE A 797 -32.77 -0.58 27.74
CA PHE A 797 -31.84 -0.50 26.62
C PHE A 797 -32.24 -1.45 25.48
N PRO A 798 -33.22 -1.07 24.65
CA PRO A 798 -33.62 -1.87 23.49
C PRO A 798 -32.52 -2.04 22.45
N THR A 799 -32.61 -3.10 21.65
CA THR A 799 -31.76 -3.32 20.47
C THR A 799 -31.85 -2.14 19.49
N PHE A 800 -30.78 -1.85 18.76
CA PHE A 800 -30.70 -0.71 17.83
C PHE A 800 -30.93 0.65 18.51
N ARG A 801 -30.47 0.78 19.76
CA ARG A 801 -30.41 2.06 20.47
C ARG A 801 -28.97 2.47 20.74
N CYS A 802 -28.77 3.78 20.83
CA CYS A 802 -27.56 4.43 21.25
C CYS A 802 -27.87 5.27 22.50
N GLN A 803 -27.10 5.08 23.55
CA GLN A 803 -27.24 5.81 24.81
C GLN A 803 -25.86 6.17 25.35
N GLU A 804 -25.79 7.24 26.14
CA GLU A 804 -24.60 7.53 26.96
C GLU A 804 -24.76 6.81 28.30
N ILE A 805 -23.71 6.13 28.72
CA ILE A 805 -23.62 5.35 29.96
C ILE A 805 -22.38 5.77 30.74
N ASN A 806 -22.35 5.44 32.02
CA ASN A 806 -21.15 5.58 32.85
C ASN A 806 -20.55 4.20 33.05
N ILE A 807 -19.23 4.06 33.05
CA ILE A 807 -18.54 2.82 33.40
C ILE A 807 -17.49 3.14 34.45
N GLY A 808 -17.72 2.69 35.68
CA GLY A 808 -16.91 3.08 36.83
C GLY A 808 -16.89 4.61 37.01
N MET A 809 -15.70 5.22 36.92
CA MET A 809 -15.52 6.66 37.08
C MET A 809 -15.61 7.45 35.76
N ALA A 810 -15.67 6.75 34.63
CA ALA A 810 -15.76 7.37 33.32
C ALA A 810 -17.23 7.63 32.96
N THR A 811 -17.54 8.86 32.56
CA THR A 811 -18.91 9.31 32.28
C THR A 811 -19.10 9.64 30.81
N GLY A 812 -20.36 9.56 30.33
CA GLY A 812 -20.71 9.94 28.96
C GLY A 812 -20.14 9.01 27.89
N ILE A 813 -19.92 7.72 28.22
CA ILE A 813 -19.44 6.72 27.26
C ILE A 813 -20.59 6.32 26.36
N ARG A 814 -20.38 6.37 25.05
CA ARG A 814 -21.40 5.99 24.08
C ARG A 814 -21.49 4.47 23.97
N ALA A 815 -22.67 3.92 24.25
CA ALA A 815 -22.98 2.50 24.05
C ALA A 815 -24.02 2.34 22.94
N ILE A 816 -23.81 1.35 22.07
CA ILE A 816 -24.74 1.01 20.99
C ILE A 816 -25.15 -0.46 21.12
N SER A 817 -26.44 -0.73 21.25
CA SER A 817 -26.99 -2.10 21.33
C SER A 817 -27.12 -2.73 19.94
N VAL A 818 -25.98 -2.91 19.29
CA VAL A 818 -25.82 -3.61 18.00
C VAL A 818 -24.48 -4.35 18.06
N THR A 819 -24.51 -5.66 17.84
CA THR A 819 -23.29 -6.50 17.75
C THR A 819 -23.09 -6.96 16.31
N HIS A 820 -21.83 -7.20 15.93
CA HIS A 820 -21.49 -7.64 14.57
C HIS A 820 -21.59 -9.16 14.38
N CYS A 821 -22.01 -9.90 15.40
CA CYS A 821 -22.13 -11.36 15.43
C CYS A 821 -23.55 -11.88 15.72
N GLY A 822 -24.52 -10.99 16.00
CA GLY A 822 -25.91 -11.37 16.24
C GLY A 822 -26.19 -11.94 17.64
N GLU A 823 -25.21 -11.92 18.54
CA GLU A 823 -25.39 -12.21 19.96
C GLU A 823 -25.84 -10.97 20.74
N LEU A 824 -26.40 -11.18 21.94
CA LEU A 824 -26.73 -10.09 22.86
C LEU A 824 -25.47 -9.32 23.23
N GLY A 825 -25.50 -8.00 23.19
CA GLY A 825 -24.35 -7.20 23.59
C GLY A 825 -24.45 -5.73 23.22
N TRP A 826 -23.35 -5.02 23.50
CA TRP A 826 -23.18 -3.60 23.19
C TRP A 826 -21.76 -3.34 22.72
N VAL A 827 -21.64 -2.52 21.67
CA VAL A 827 -20.37 -1.89 21.33
C VAL A 827 -20.29 -0.56 22.06
N ILE A 828 -19.29 -0.42 22.92
CA ILE A 828 -19.01 0.80 23.67
C ILE A 828 -17.86 1.57 23.01
N TYR A 829 -18.06 2.87 22.78
CA TYR A 829 -17.10 3.78 22.16
C TYR A 829 -16.54 4.70 23.23
N ILE A 830 -15.32 4.40 23.65
CA ILE A 830 -14.65 4.98 24.81
C ILE A 830 -13.63 6.02 24.31
N PRO A 831 -13.70 7.29 24.76
CA PRO A 831 -12.64 8.25 24.48
C PRO A 831 -11.28 7.71 24.94
N ASN A 832 -10.26 7.83 24.09
CA ASN A 832 -8.96 7.20 24.35
C ASN A 832 -8.30 7.61 25.68
N GLU A 833 -8.58 8.81 26.19
CA GLU A 833 -8.06 9.30 27.47
C GLU A 833 -8.41 8.39 28.66
N VAL A 834 -9.59 7.76 28.64
CA VAL A 834 -10.10 6.91 29.73
C VAL A 834 -10.18 5.43 29.36
N ALA A 835 -9.75 5.06 28.15
CA ALA A 835 -9.92 3.71 27.59
C ALA A 835 -9.32 2.61 28.47
N GLN A 836 -8.11 2.83 29.00
CA GLN A 836 -7.45 1.86 29.87
C GLN A 836 -8.26 1.60 31.15
N ASN A 837 -8.73 2.66 31.82
CA ASN A 837 -9.49 2.53 33.06
C ASN A 837 -10.81 1.77 32.84
N VAL A 838 -11.52 2.10 31.76
CA VAL A 838 -12.78 1.44 31.41
C VAL A 838 -12.55 -0.03 31.08
N TYR A 839 -11.53 -0.34 30.27
CA TYR A 839 -11.16 -1.71 29.95
C TYR A 839 -10.82 -2.53 31.20
N GLU A 840 -9.98 -2.01 32.08
CA GLU A 840 -9.60 -2.69 33.33
C GLU A 840 -10.82 -2.98 34.20
N ARG A 841 -11.76 -2.02 34.31
CA ARG A 841 -13.00 -2.20 35.07
C ARG A 841 -13.89 -3.30 34.50
N ILE A 842 -14.06 -3.35 33.18
CA ILE A 842 -14.85 -4.39 32.50
C ILE A 842 -14.20 -5.76 32.70
N VAL A 843 -12.89 -5.86 32.52
CA VAL A 843 -12.17 -7.13 32.68
C VAL A 843 -12.19 -7.61 34.13
N GLU A 844 -12.04 -6.71 35.10
CA GLU A 844 -12.09 -7.04 36.53
C GLU A 844 -13.46 -7.59 36.93
N ALA A 845 -14.54 -6.88 36.61
CA ALA A 845 -15.91 -7.34 36.87
C ALA A 845 -16.26 -8.59 36.06
N GLY A 846 -15.73 -8.70 34.83
CA GLY A 846 -15.94 -9.83 33.93
C GLY A 846 -15.43 -11.16 34.46
N ARG A 847 -14.54 -11.17 35.46
CA ARG A 847 -14.05 -12.40 36.11
C ARG A 847 -15.17 -13.21 36.73
N GLU A 848 -16.16 -12.56 37.36
CA GLU A 848 -17.33 -13.23 37.94
C GLU A 848 -18.16 -13.95 36.87
N TYR A 849 -18.18 -13.39 35.66
CA TYR A 849 -18.92 -13.89 34.51
C TYR A 849 -18.10 -14.81 33.61
N SER A 850 -16.87 -15.17 34.02
CA SER A 850 -15.93 -15.97 33.22
C SER A 850 -15.71 -15.38 31.82
N LEU A 851 -15.50 -14.06 31.77
CA LEU A 851 -15.19 -13.32 30.54
C LEU A 851 -13.94 -13.88 29.87
N LEU A 852 -14.03 -14.08 28.55
CA LEU A 852 -12.87 -14.34 27.71
C LEU A 852 -12.73 -13.24 26.66
N HIS A 853 -11.48 -12.85 26.40
CA HIS A 853 -11.19 -12.04 25.23
C HIS A 853 -11.44 -12.86 23.97
N ALA A 854 -11.97 -12.21 22.93
CA ALA A 854 -12.23 -12.85 21.65
C ALA A 854 -11.68 -11.99 20.50
N GLY A 855 -11.12 -12.65 19.50
CA GLY A 855 -10.52 -12.03 18.34
C GLY A 855 -11.44 -11.96 17.11
N TYR A 856 -10.92 -11.38 16.04
CA TYR A 856 -11.64 -11.22 14.78
C TYR A 856 -11.97 -12.53 14.07
N TYR A 857 -11.21 -13.61 14.30
CA TYR A 857 -11.56 -14.92 13.76
C TYR A 857 -12.82 -15.46 14.41
N THR A 858 -12.98 -15.30 15.72
CA THR A 858 -14.23 -15.63 16.44
C THR A 858 -15.41 -14.83 15.91
N LEU A 859 -15.24 -13.51 15.73
CA LEU A 859 -16.27 -12.66 15.14
C LEU A 859 -16.67 -13.13 13.73
N ARG A 860 -15.69 -13.54 12.92
CA ARG A 860 -15.93 -14.09 11.57
C ARG A 860 -16.77 -15.36 11.62
N GLN A 861 -16.53 -16.29 12.54
CA GLN A 861 -17.34 -17.51 12.64
C GLN A 861 -18.78 -17.20 13.03
N LEU A 862 -18.98 -16.42 14.10
CA LEU A 862 -20.31 -16.08 14.61
C LEU A 862 -21.16 -15.35 13.55
N ARG A 863 -20.56 -14.38 12.85
CA ARG A 863 -21.29 -13.58 11.85
C ARG A 863 -21.70 -14.43 10.64
N ILE A 864 -20.88 -15.41 10.24
CA ILE A 864 -21.18 -16.27 9.09
C ILE A 864 -22.34 -17.21 9.42
N GLU A 865 -22.33 -17.83 10.61
CA GLU A 865 -23.45 -18.66 11.05
C GLU A 865 -24.79 -17.89 11.12
N LYS A 866 -24.74 -16.58 11.43
CA LYS A 866 -25.93 -15.69 11.41
C LYS A 866 -26.26 -15.11 10.02
N PHE A 867 -25.53 -15.51 8.98
CA PHE A 867 -25.67 -15.00 7.62
C PHE A 867 -25.50 -13.49 7.48
N TYR A 868 -24.63 -12.91 8.32
CA TYR A 868 -24.26 -11.50 8.23
C TYR A 868 -23.16 -11.34 7.19
N VAL A 869 -23.43 -10.60 6.12
CA VAL A 869 -22.45 -10.28 5.07
C VAL A 869 -21.47 -9.21 5.57
N TYR A 870 -20.28 -9.18 4.99
CA TYR A 870 -19.22 -8.22 5.28
C TYR A 870 -18.78 -7.48 4.01
N TRP A 871 -18.69 -6.15 4.07
CA TRP A 871 -18.25 -5.36 2.93
C TRP A 871 -16.78 -5.59 2.59
N GLY A 872 -16.48 -5.70 1.30
CA GLY A 872 -15.16 -6.03 0.77
C GLY A 872 -14.83 -7.52 0.77
N GLN A 873 -15.77 -8.38 1.20
CA GLN A 873 -15.69 -9.84 1.02
C GLN A 873 -16.96 -10.37 0.37
N ASP A 874 -18.11 -10.07 0.98
CA ASP A 874 -19.42 -10.57 0.54
C ASP A 874 -20.19 -9.54 -0.28
N ILE A 875 -20.13 -8.27 0.11
CA ILE A 875 -20.79 -7.16 -0.61
C ILE A 875 -19.76 -6.12 -1.05
N ASP A 876 -20.02 -5.51 -2.19
CA ASP A 876 -19.18 -4.50 -2.84
C ASP A 876 -20.05 -3.65 -3.80
N ALA A 877 -19.41 -2.88 -4.68
CA ALA A 877 -20.08 -2.05 -5.66
C ALA A 877 -20.83 -2.84 -6.75
N THR A 878 -20.62 -4.15 -6.88
CA THR A 878 -21.32 -5.00 -7.86
C THR A 878 -22.53 -5.71 -7.26
N VAL A 879 -22.60 -5.82 -5.93
CA VAL A 879 -23.68 -6.55 -5.23
C VAL A 879 -24.77 -5.59 -4.79
N THR A 880 -26.03 -5.92 -5.07
CA THR A 880 -27.18 -5.11 -4.62
C THR A 880 -27.85 -5.67 -3.36
N PRO A 881 -28.59 -4.83 -2.59
CA PRO A 881 -29.43 -5.31 -1.48
C PRO A 881 -30.46 -6.37 -1.89
N VAL A 882 -30.90 -6.40 -3.15
CA VAL A 882 -31.89 -7.38 -3.62
C VAL A 882 -31.23 -8.75 -3.82
N GLU A 883 -30.02 -8.79 -4.39
CA GLU A 883 -29.26 -10.03 -4.65
C GLU A 883 -28.79 -10.71 -3.36
N CYS A 884 -28.36 -9.92 -2.37
CA CYS A 884 -27.92 -10.46 -1.08
C CYS A 884 -29.07 -10.66 -0.07
N GLY A 885 -30.34 -10.54 -0.50
CA GLY A 885 -31.50 -10.84 0.35
C GLY A 885 -31.76 -9.81 1.45
N ARG A 886 -31.32 -8.57 1.28
CA ARG A 886 -31.39 -7.47 2.26
C ARG A 886 -32.31 -6.33 1.86
N SER A 887 -33.22 -6.56 0.91
CA SER A 887 -34.22 -5.56 0.48
C SER A 887 -35.11 -5.07 1.63
N PHE A 888 -35.31 -5.87 2.69
CA PHE A 888 -36.06 -5.49 3.89
C PHE A 888 -35.40 -4.36 4.70
N ARG A 889 -34.12 -4.07 4.47
CA ARG A 889 -33.39 -2.93 5.07
C ARG A 889 -33.49 -1.65 4.23
N VAL A 890 -34.06 -1.71 3.03
CA VAL A 890 -34.20 -0.57 2.11
C VAL A 890 -35.61 0.02 2.25
N ASP A 891 -35.69 1.33 2.46
CA ASP A 891 -36.98 2.04 2.42
C ASP A 891 -37.25 2.58 1.02
N PHE A 892 -38.00 1.82 0.22
CA PHE A 892 -38.38 2.21 -1.14
C PHE A 892 -39.37 3.39 -1.22
N LYS A 893 -39.94 3.84 -0.10
CA LYS A 893 -40.90 4.96 -0.08
C LYS A 893 -40.23 6.31 -0.22
N LYS A 894 -38.99 6.45 0.26
CA LYS A 894 -38.22 7.70 0.17
C LYS A 894 -37.37 7.74 -1.11
N ASP A 895 -36.81 8.90 -1.41
CA ASP A 895 -35.82 9.03 -2.48
C ASP A 895 -34.40 8.85 -1.95
N PHE A 896 -33.54 8.18 -2.73
CA PHE A 896 -32.14 7.91 -2.38
C PHE A 896 -31.34 7.46 -3.60
N ILE A 897 -30.01 7.55 -3.52
CA ILE A 897 -29.11 7.16 -4.61
C ILE A 897 -29.25 5.66 -4.91
N GLY A 898 -29.45 5.32 -6.20
CA GLY A 898 -29.58 3.92 -6.63
C GLY A 898 -31.01 3.36 -6.55
N LYS A 899 -31.99 4.10 -6.00
CA LYS A 899 -33.40 3.67 -5.96
C LYS A 899 -33.94 3.22 -7.33
N PRO A 900 -33.76 3.97 -8.44
CA PRO A 900 -34.31 3.57 -9.73
C PRO A 900 -33.81 2.20 -10.20
N ALA A 901 -32.52 1.92 -9.99
CA ALA A 901 -31.91 0.64 -10.35
C ALA A 901 -32.46 -0.51 -9.50
N LEU A 902 -32.63 -0.30 -8.19
CA LEU A 902 -33.17 -1.32 -7.29
C LEU A 902 -34.65 -1.62 -7.54
N VAL A 903 -35.47 -0.61 -7.82
CA VAL A 903 -36.89 -0.80 -8.20
C VAL A 903 -36.97 -1.61 -9.49
N GLN A 904 -36.18 -1.26 -10.50
CA GLN A 904 -36.11 -2.01 -11.74
C GLN A 904 -35.65 -3.46 -11.53
N GLN A 905 -34.71 -3.70 -10.61
CA GLN A 905 -34.24 -5.04 -10.28
C GLN A 905 -35.32 -5.87 -9.56
N LEU A 906 -36.11 -5.26 -8.67
CA LEU A 906 -37.26 -5.92 -8.04
C LEU A 906 -38.30 -6.39 -9.06
N GLU A 907 -38.55 -5.59 -10.10
CA GLU A 907 -39.49 -5.94 -11.18
C GLU A 907 -38.95 -7.04 -12.10
N ARG A 908 -37.65 -6.98 -12.44
CA ARG A 908 -37.00 -7.94 -13.36
C ARG A 908 -36.65 -9.27 -12.69
N GLY A 909 -36.44 -9.27 -11.38
CA GLY A 909 -35.86 -10.36 -10.63
C GLY A 909 -34.33 -10.34 -10.66
N VAL A 910 -33.70 -11.24 -9.89
CA VAL A 910 -32.24 -11.35 -9.76
C VAL A 910 -31.69 -12.51 -10.62
N SER A 911 -30.48 -12.32 -11.17
CA SER A 911 -29.68 -13.37 -11.82
C SER A 911 -28.76 -14.11 -10.85
N LYS A 912 -28.51 -13.50 -9.69
CA LYS A 912 -27.61 -13.97 -8.64
C LYS A 912 -28.30 -13.85 -7.27
N ARG A 913 -28.13 -14.85 -6.41
CA ARG A 913 -28.67 -14.82 -5.03
C ARG A 913 -27.68 -15.38 -4.02
N PHE A 914 -27.62 -14.75 -2.85
CA PHE A 914 -26.80 -15.22 -1.75
C PHE A 914 -27.43 -16.42 -1.04
N VAL A 915 -26.63 -17.43 -0.75
CA VAL A 915 -27.00 -18.66 -0.04
C VAL A 915 -25.90 -19.03 0.98
N GLN A 916 -26.29 -19.78 2.01
CA GLN A 916 -25.37 -20.42 2.94
C GLN A 916 -25.26 -21.89 2.55
N LEU A 917 -24.04 -22.42 2.50
CA LEU A 917 -23.75 -23.81 2.15
C LEU A 917 -23.02 -24.47 3.31
N LEU A 918 -23.49 -25.66 3.67
CA LEU A 918 -22.83 -26.55 4.62
C LEU A 918 -22.07 -27.61 3.82
N VAL A 919 -20.81 -27.84 4.19
CA VAL A 919 -19.97 -28.86 3.52
C VAL A 919 -20.11 -30.17 4.26
N ASP A 920 -20.69 -31.16 3.60
CA ASP A 920 -20.80 -32.53 4.12
C ASP A 920 -19.46 -33.27 3.99
N ASN A 921 -19.18 -34.14 4.96
CA ASN A 921 -18.01 -35.04 4.96
C ASN A 921 -16.63 -34.35 4.85
N HIS A 922 -16.49 -33.09 5.28
CA HIS A 922 -15.19 -32.43 5.39
C HIS A 922 -14.41 -32.96 6.60
N ASP A 923 -13.25 -33.56 6.35
CA ASP A 923 -12.29 -33.90 7.39
C ASP A 923 -11.46 -32.66 7.75
N LYS A 924 -11.78 -32.05 8.89
CA LYS A 924 -11.12 -30.83 9.36
C LYS A 924 -9.61 -30.98 9.55
N ASP A 925 -9.06 -32.18 9.69
CA ASP A 925 -7.64 -32.42 9.96
C ASP A 925 -6.86 -32.81 8.69
N LEU A 926 -7.53 -33.34 7.66
CA LEU A 926 -6.88 -33.86 6.45
C LEU A 926 -7.26 -33.13 5.16
N ASP A 927 -8.43 -32.52 5.09
CA ASP A 927 -8.90 -31.89 3.86
C ASP A 927 -8.36 -30.47 3.68
N PRO A 928 -8.35 -29.95 2.43
CA PRO A 928 -8.07 -28.54 2.19
C PRO A 928 -8.99 -27.63 3.00
N TRP A 929 -8.42 -26.62 3.64
CA TRP A 929 -9.17 -25.67 4.45
C TRP A 929 -9.84 -24.60 3.58
N PRO A 930 -11.18 -24.44 3.64
CA PRO A 930 -11.88 -23.39 2.92
C PRO A 930 -11.51 -21.98 3.43
N GLN A 931 -11.23 -21.06 2.51
CA GLN A 931 -10.83 -19.67 2.82
C GLN A 931 -11.72 -18.62 2.15
N GLY A 932 -12.53 -19.02 1.17
CA GLY A 932 -13.31 -18.15 0.29
C GLY A 932 -12.67 -18.04 -1.09
N GLY A 933 -13.50 -17.91 -2.12
CA GLY A 933 -13.11 -17.86 -3.54
C GLY A 933 -13.09 -19.23 -4.22
N GLU A 934 -13.45 -20.31 -3.53
CA GLU A 934 -13.58 -21.65 -4.10
C GLU A 934 -14.72 -21.72 -5.12
N THR A 935 -14.49 -22.43 -6.22
CA THR A 935 -15.48 -22.64 -7.27
C THR A 935 -16.59 -23.59 -6.82
N LEU A 936 -17.83 -23.24 -7.15
CA LEU A 936 -18.97 -24.13 -6.98
C LEU A 936 -19.41 -24.74 -8.30
N PHE A 937 -19.66 -26.05 -8.26
CA PHE A 937 -20.19 -26.81 -9.37
C PHE A 937 -21.61 -27.29 -9.04
N ARG A 938 -22.50 -27.22 -10.03
CA ARG A 938 -23.82 -27.85 -10.01
C ARG A 938 -23.96 -28.69 -11.27
N ASP A 939 -24.26 -29.97 -11.12
CA ASP A 939 -24.38 -30.92 -12.23
C ASP A 939 -23.14 -30.92 -13.16
N GLY A 940 -21.94 -30.82 -12.57
CA GLY A 940 -20.68 -30.75 -13.30
C GLY A 940 -20.36 -29.41 -13.97
N LYS A 941 -21.23 -28.40 -13.86
CA LYS A 941 -21.02 -27.06 -14.43
C LYS A 941 -20.66 -26.03 -13.36
N PRO A 942 -19.71 -25.11 -13.62
CA PRO A 942 -19.42 -24.03 -12.70
C PRO A 942 -20.62 -23.05 -12.61
N VAL A 943 -21.03 -22.69 -11.39
CA VAL A 943 -22.18 -21.80 -11.13
C VAL A 943 -21.86 -20.58 -10.26
N GLY A 944 -20.62 -20.46 -9.79
CA GLY A 944 -20.11 -19.30 -9.05
C GLY A 944 -18.89 -19.63 -8.19
N CYS A 945 -18.48 -18.71 -7.32
CA CYS A 945 -17.47 -18.93 -6.27
C CYS A 945 -17.93 -18.48 -4.88
N THR A 946 -17.50 -19.16 -3.81
CA THR A 946 -17.74 -18.75 -2.42
C THR A 946 -17.16 -17.36 -2.18
N THR A 947 -17.82 -16.53 -1.35
CA THR A 947 -17.30 -15.21 -0.97
C THR A 947 -16.49 -15.30 0.31
N THR A 948 -17.01 -16.03 1.30
CA THR A 948 -16.38 -16.24 2.59
C THR A 948 -16.63 -17.67 3.08
N ALA A 949 -15.75 -18.14 3.95
CA ALA A 949 -15.83 -19.45 4.57
C ALA A 949 -15.50 -19.38 6.08
N ALA A 950 -16.08 -20.31 6.83
CA ALA A 950 -16.04 -20.42 8.28
C ALA A 950 -16.23 -21.88 8.71
N TYR A 951 -15.81 -22.21 9.93
CA TYR A 951 -16.26 -23.41 10.61
C TYR A 951 -17.40 -23.03 11.57
N GLY A 952 -18.59 -23.57 11.31
CA GLY A 952 -19.75 -23.38 12.17
C GLY A 952 -19.61 -24.24 13.41
N PHE A 953 -19.08 -23.68 14.50
CA PHE A 953 -18.86 -24.42 15.75
C PHE A 953 -20.14 -24.96 16.37
N THR A 954 -21.28 -24.25 16.21
CA THR A 954 -22.57 -24.79 16.65
C THR A 954 -23.06 -25.92 15.73
N LEU A 955 -22.79 -25.82 14.43
CA LEU A 955 -23.24 -26.81 13.45
C LEU A 955 -22.31 -28.02 13.32
N GLY A 956 -21.07 -27.91 13.78
CA GLY A 956 -20.07 -28.97 13.72
C GLY A 956 -19.54 -29.27 12.32
N CYS A 957 -19.64 -28.32 11.37
CA CYS A 957 -19.20 -28.49 9.99
C CYS A 957 -18.66 -27.18 9.38
N GLN A 958 -18.02 -27.27 8.21
CA GLN A 958 -17.63 -26.09 7.44
C GLN A 958 -18.85 -25.43 6.79
N GLU A 959 -18.85 -24.11 6.81
CA GLU A 959 -19.85 -23.26 6.20
C GLU A 959 -19.21 -22.29 5.20
N SER A 960 -19.93 -21.96 4.14
CA SER A 960 -19.56 -20.86 3.26
C SER A 960 -20.77 -20.01 2.89
N VAL A 961 -20.54 -18.70 2.77
CA VAL A 961 -21.50 -17.80 2.13
C VAL A 961 -21.14 -17.72 0.66
N HIS A 962 -22.17 -17.76 -0.17
CA HIS A 962 -22.00 -17.85 -1.59
C HIS A 962 -23.06 -17.07 -2.35
N SER A 963 -22.78 -16.76 -3.59
CA SER A 963 -23.68 -16.14 -4.56
C SER A 963 -23.88 -17.08 -5.75
N ILE A 964 -25.02 -17.78 -5.85
CA ILE A 964 -25.31 -18.68 -6.97
C ILE A 964 -25.79 -17.87 -8.17
N CYS A 965 -25.15 -18.03 -9.33
CA CYS A 965 -25.69 -17.58 -10.62
C CYS A 965 -26.71 -18.61 -11.13
N GLY A 966 -27.95 -18.17 -11.35
CA GLY A 966 -28.98 -19.02 -11.96
C GLY A 966 -28.95 -18.93 -13.49
N GLU A 967 -28.79 -20.06 -14.21
CA GLU A 967 -29.08 -20.14 -15.67
C GLU A 967 -30.56 -19.85 -15.98
N GLN A 968 -31.44 -19.94 -14.99
CA GLN A 968 -32.85 -19.55 -15.07
C GLN A 968 -33.16 -18.56 -13.95
N ARG A 969 -33.97 -17.53 -14.27
CA ARG A 969 -34.46 -16.52 -13.31
C ARG A 969 -34.88 -17.23 -12.03
N VAL A 970 -34.22 -16.92 -10.91
CA VAL A 970 -34.54 -17.49 -9.60
C VAL A 970 -35.85 -16.85 -9.14
N ARG A 971 -36.98 -17.38 -9.59
CA ARG A 971 -38.30 -17.05 -9.04
C ARG A 971 -38.47 -17.85 -7.75
N ASN A 972 -38.49 -17.14 -6.63
CA ASN A 972 -38.98 -17.58 -5.32
C ASN A 972 -38.60 -19.00 -4.89
N PHE A 973 -37.43 -19.15 -4.28
CA PHE A 973 -37.31 -20.08 -3.15
C PHE A 973 -37.93 -19.36 -1.95
N GLY A 974 -39.17 -19.75 -1.64
CA GLY A 974 -39.93 -19.33 -0.47
C GLY A 974 -39.56 -20.15 0.75
#